data_AF-A0AB34L3Z1-F1
#
_entry.id   AF-A0AB34L3Z1-F1
#
_cell.length_a   1.000
_cell.length_b   1.000
_cell.length_c   1.000
_cell.angle_alpha   90.00
_cell.angle_beta   90.00
_cell.angle_gamma   90.00
#
_symmetry.space_group_name_H-M   'P 1'
#
loop_
_entity.id
_entity.type
_entity.pdbx_description
1 polymer ?
#
loop_
_entity_poly.entity_id
_entity_poly.type
_entity_poly.pdbx_seq_one_letter_code
_entity_poly.pdbx_strand_id
1 'polypeptide(L)'
;MRSILSQLIALGPELAAFIFTSQVLLANPAGALPYTTAPSPNLDLSQLGRVALAGDYDSISIYEYVGQSENTHKSNGSQGLLTQYPNGAFQTLDMTDAYIQTMCPFMQDGKMQGIVVGGNFTSLGGVQASGIALWNPDTQEVTALPGLNGQVKALYCDDEAGTVYVGGSFMGSNSTNALAWKTGWTDLAFEGFNGPVSSITKNSAGAIVFGGSFSGLGNATSPNEPDVQVINLSSGEITGEGTTDRDGFNDPTNIVCGSGSQDGSGNAWLLRDGIPGFWQGNYGFGFNPTKLVLYNTEEEGRGTKTFYFENMNSGGILEMQYYDADGNNQSCSSHCPLAHNATGQDFHFEPPVGMDSFRIRIVDWYGSGGGLAGIELYQDQIFSFAINDFNEPRCSGVEQVSSSSVSPNDGTWDRMEKGSQSSSDYLSAFLLNPSQLGEETSVTFTPNLRQSGNYSVTVYTPGCLQDGSCPTRGQVNLTGSMTSGDAPVSTTFFQTNNYDKFDQIYYGYIDADVENFRPSVTLSPVANQSTPLTVVAQRVRFELINSTSGLNGLFEFDPSQTEVSTDFTKSPINAAGKELQGHALVHAVAAVDDDLIVAGNFTGSGISNVMRVGENATALPDGGLNAEVQCMFQNGSILYMGGNFSNTERETVEGLNSIAVFDASEDTWAALGAGVNGPVSNIVPIALNVTSDVNETCLAVTGAFHSVNAFGDNESFETAGFAVWVVSRGNWLNNIPDAAITVEGMLASHTYVDGFGPLYGGSLMAQRPGLSGACELEGSGQPSLQSMGIQIQPSSSSSSEMQKRALDTSSGSNATGVYGGLFYGDNGLNITILGGSFSAEASNGSTVENLIFVNNTEDEQTVTGLGGLDSSSIFVAMDTIDTLLFAGGAVTGSRDDAEVNGLVVVDLTTGDFAPNQPPALGGETVVVNAVATQPESSIVFVGGDFERAGALTCRTMCYYDTEARQWNSPGPGLDGTISTMTWISNNDLIIAGNLTVGGNTTTIATYNAKEESFETFEGASALPGPVMALGAADNSYNTWWAAGRNPEDGTGFLSKYEDGSWTAVPDLGEGTSIRALQVLSVTDNHDGTDLMPNDQVLMLSGNINTASAGNASVALFNGTTIVPFVLATKADGSPGTMAQMFVSNPQNLLHGNTGKHLALGLVVLIGLAIALALIFILVVVGILLERYRRKREGYVPMVRDRGAGNLSRIPPSELLGGLEEKKGSPPRL
;
A
#
# COMPACT_ATOMS: atom_id res chain seq x y z
N MET A 1 -68.93 -14.30 17.91
CA MET A 1 -68.60 -15.63 17.36
C MET A 1 -68.00 -16.50 18.47
N ARG A 2 -67.95 -17.83 18.28
CA ARG A 2 -67.45 -18.77 19.30
C ARG A 2 -65.91 -18.78 19.35
N SER A 3 -65.36 -19.23 20.48
CA SER A 3 -63.92 -19.23 20.76
C SER A 3 -63.10 -20.04 19.75
N ILE A 4 -62.02 -19.42 19.26
CA ILE A 4 -61.03 -20.00 18.32
C ILE A 4 -60.28 -21.20 18.94
N LEU A 5 -60.24 -21.29 20.28
CA LEU A 5 -59.50 -22.31 21.02
C LEU A 5 -59.97 -23.76 20.73
N SER A 6 -61.20 -23.94 20.22
CA SER A 6 -61.74 -25.28 19.90
C SER A 6 -61.38 -25.83 18.52
N GLN A 7 -60.74 -25.05 17.63
CA GLN A 7 -60.31 -25.54 16.31
C GLN A 7 -58.84 -25.96 16.24
N LEU A 8 -58.00 -25.53 17.19
CA LEU A 8 -56.56 -25.84 17.24
C LEU A 8 -56.23 -27.28 17.70
N ILE A 9 -57.19 -28.02 18.27
CA ILE A 9 -56.97 -29.38 18.81
C ILE A 9 -57.17 -30.47 17.74
N ALA A 10 -57.52 -30.10 16.50
CA ALA A 10 -57.82 -31.04 15.41
C ALA A 10 -56.66 -31.26 14.41
N LEU A 11 -55.52 -30.60 14.59
CA LEU A 11 -54.33 -30.78 13.74
C LEU A 11 -53.28 -31.61 14.49
N GLY A 12 -52.89 -32.74 13.91
CA GLY A 12 -51.99 -33.71 14.54
C GLY A 12 -50.55 -33.20 14.72
N PRO A 13 -49.75 -33.87 15.56
CA PRO A 13 -48.43 -33.40 15.98
C PRO A 13 -47.42 -33.21 14.83
N GLU A 14 -47.61 -33.88 13.69
CA GLU A 14 -46.73 -33.73 12.52
C GLU A 14 -46.84 -32.35 11.84
N LEU A 15 -48.01 -31.69 11.87
CA LEU A 15 -48.15 -30.36 11.26
C LEU A 15 -47.61 -29.25 12.17
N ALA A 16 -47.67 -29.44 13.50
CA ALA A 16 -46.99 -28.56 14.45
C ALA A 16 -45.46 -28.67 14.33
N ALA A 17 -44.93 -29.88 14.10
CA ALA A 17 -43.52 -30.06 13.80
C ALA A 17 -43.12 -29.32 12.52
N PHE A 18 -43.88 -29.42 11.43
CA PHE A 18 -43.58 -28.74 10.16
C PHE A 18 -43.62 -27.21 10.27
N ILE A 19 -44.60 -26.65 11.00
CA ILE A 19 -44.73 -25.19 11.17
C ILE A 19 -43.63 -24.62 12.08
N PHE A 20 -43.12 -25.39 13.05
CA PHE A 20 -41.98 -24.97 13.89
C PHE A 20 -40.59 -25.31 13.33
N THR A 21 -40.48 -26.00 12.18
CA THR A 21 -39.19 -26.29 11.53
C THR A 21 -39.03 -25.70 10.12
N SER A 22 -40.04 -25.03 9.55
CA SER A 22 -40.01 -24.50 8.16
C SER A 22 -39.97 -22.96 8.03
N GLN A 23 -39.58 -22.22 9.07
CA GLN A 23 -39.39 -20.74 9.01
C GLN A 23 -38.06 -20.23 9.61
N VAL A 24 -37.00 -21.06 9.65
CA VAL A 24 -35.63 -20.64 10.05
C VAL A 24 -34.59 -20.94 8.96
N LEU A 25 -35.03 -21.41 7.78
CA LEU A 25 -34.21 -21.57 6.58
C LEU A 25 -34.82 -20.71 5.48
N LEU A 26 -34.01 -19.85 4.84
CA LEU A 26 -34.36 -18.75 3.92
C LEU A 26 -34.60 -17.35 4.53
N ALA A 27 -33.89 -17.03 5.61
CA ALA A 27 -33.25 -15.71 5.69
C ALA A 27 -31.76 -15.93 5.41
N ASN A 28 -31.30 -15.60 4.19
CA ASN A 28 -29.88 -15.32 4.03
C ASN A 28 -29.62 -14.03 4.84
N PRO A 29 -28.67 -14.00 5.79
CA PRO A 29 -28.15 -12.72 6.24
C PRO A 29 -27.55 -12.00 5.01
N ALA A 30 -27.79 -10.70 4.90
CA ALA A 30 -27.11 -9.88 3.90
C ALA A 30 -25.59 -9.89 4.15
N GLY A 31 -24.82 -9.66 3.08
CA GLY A 31 -23.37 -9.84 3.00
C GLY A 31 -22.53 -8.88 3.85
N ALA A 32 -22.63 -8.97 5.17
CA ALA A 32 -21.63 -8.41 6.06
C ALA A 32 -20.39 -9.30 6.06
N LEU A 33 -19.21 -8.72 5.89
CA LEU A 33 -17.95 -9.43 6.17
C LEU A 33 -18.00 -9.98 7.59
N PRO A 34 -17.73 -11.28 7.81
CA PRO A 34 -17.58 -11.83 9.15
C PRO A 34 -16.23 -11.35 9.72
N TYR A 35 -16.20 -10.12 10.24
CA TYR A 35 -15.06 -9.60 10.99
C TYR A 35 -14.81 -10.49 12.21
N THR A 36 -13.86 -11.41 12.08
CA THR A 36 -13.36 -12.18 13.22
C THR A 36 -12.46 -11.27 14.03
N THR A 37 -12.93 -10.88 15.22
CA THR A 37 -12.10 -10.24 16.25
C THR A 37 -10.89 -11.10 16.52
N ALA A 38 -9.71 -10.48 16.63
CA ALA A 38 -8.51 -11.16 17.07
C ALA A 38 -8.73 -11.83 18.44
N PRO A 39 -8.09 -12.97 18.73
CA PRO A 39 -8.10 -13.54 20.06
C PRO A 39 -7.56 -12.52 21.07
N SER A 40 -8.18 -12.46 22.26
CA SER A 40 -7.66 -11.63 23.33
C SER A 40 -6.22 -12.04 23.67
N PRO A 41 -5.26 -11.10 23.73
CA PRO A 41 -3.86 -11.41 24.06
C PRO A 41 -3.70 -11.85 25.53
N ASN A 42 -4.71 -11.60 26.37
CA ASN A 42 -4.81 -12.04 27.76
C ASN A 42 -3.63 -11.64 28.64
N LEU A 43 -2.90 -10.57 28.33
CA LEU A 43 -1.67 -10.21 29.07
C LEU A 43 -1.99 -9.74 30.49
N ASP A 44 -1.29 -10.28 31.50
CA ASP A 44 -1.36 -9.74 32.87
C ASP A 44 -0.22 -8.75 33.13
N LEU A 45 -0.55 -7.46 33.07
CA LEU A 45 0.39 -6.36 33.36
C LEU A 45 0.36 -5.92 34.83
N SER A 46 -0.51 -6.52 35.67
CA SER A 46 -0.86 -5.99 37.00
C SER A 46 0.30 -5.91 38.00
N GLN A 47 1.33 -6.73 37.84
CA GLN A 47 2.54 -6.73 38.69
C GLN A 47 3.68 -5.86 38.13
N LEU A 48 3.60 -5.44 36.87
CA LEU A 48 4.72 -4.79 36.16
C LEU A 48 4.81 -3.29 36.44
N GLY A 49 3.74 -2.68 36.96
CA GLY A 49 3.64 -1.24 37.21
C GLY A 49 3.31 -0.49 35.92
N ARG A 50 4.09 0.55 35.58
CA ARG A 50 4.01 1.17 34.25
C ARG A 50 4.68 0.24 33.23
N VAL A 51 4.08 0.12 32.05
CA VAL A 51 4.56 -0.70 30.93
C VAL A 51 4.58 0.18 29.69
N ALA A 52 5.71 0.24 28.99
CA ALA A 52 5.86 1.06 27.79
C ALA A 52 6.52 0.29 26.64
N LEU A 53 6.19 0.70 25.42
CA LEU A 53 6.69 0.19 24.15
C LEU A 53 7.50 1.28 23.45
N ALA A 54 8.76 0.99 23.11
CA ALA A 54 9.66 1.90 22.38
C ALA A 54 10.07 1.32 21.03
N GLY A 55 10.06 2.14 19.99
CA GLY A 55 10.42 1.73 18.64
C GLY A 55 10.56 2.87 17.64
N ASP A 56 10.55 2.46 16.37
CA ASP A 56 10.74 3.28 15.19
C ASP A 56 9.44 3.30 14.38
N TYR A 57 8.55 4.21 14.78
CA TYR A 57 7.20 4.37 14.24
C TYR A 57 6.66 5.77 14.51
N ASP A 58 5.83 6.27 13.59
CA ASP A 58 5.10 7.53 13.73
C ASP A 58 3.67 7.30 14.25
N SER A 59 3.14 6.08 14.05
CA SER A 59 1.82 5.65 14.54
C SER A 59 1.80 4.18 14.91
N ILE A 60 0.95 3.84 15.89
CA ILE A 60 0.84 2.51 16.50
C ILE A 60 -0.62 2.17 16.87
N SER A 61 -0.98 0.89 16.73
CA SER A 61 -2.32 0.37 17.01
C SER A 61 -2.27 -1.08 17.54
N ILE A 62 -3.31 -1.47 18.28
CA ILE A 62 -3.50 -2.88 18.68
C ILE A 62 -4.10 -3.66 17.50
N TYR A 63 -3.68 -4.92 17.35
CA TYR A 63 -4.29 -5.87 16.43
C TYR A 63 -5.62 -6.37 16.99
N GLU A 64 -6.74 -5.84 16.46
CA GLU A 64 -8.09 -6.10 16.97
C GLU A 64 -8.92 -7.03 16.05
N TYR A 65 -8.54 -7.14 14.78
CA TYR A 65 -9.25 -7.96 13.79
C TYR A 65 -8.30 -8.83 12.97
N VAL A 66 -8.73 -10.07 12.68
CA VAL A 66 -7.93 -10.99 11.86
C VAL A 66 -7.75 -10.42 10.45
N GLY A 67 -6.49 -10.38 10.00
CA GLY A 67 -6.09 -9.84 8.69
C GLY A 67 -5.76 -8.34 8.69
N GLN A 68 -5.90 -7.63 9.81
CA GLN A 68 -5.43 -6.24 9.95
C GLN A 68 -3.89 -6.20 9.75
N SER A 69 -3.35 -5.25 8.99
CA SER A 69 -1.91 -5.23 8.68
C SER A 69 -1.32 -3.82 8.67
N GLU A 70 -0.01 -3.73 8.85
CA GLU A 70 0.77 -2.48 8.75
C GLU A 70 0.89 -1.96 7.31
N ASN A 71 0.75 -2.85 6.32
CA ASN A 71 0.95 -2.56 4.89
C ASN A 71 -0.26 -1.81 4.30
N THR A 72 -0.32 -0.49 4.52
CA THR A 72 -1.48 0.34 4.17
C THR A 72 -1.27 1.29 2.99
N HIS A 73 -0.01 1.62 2.65
CA HIS A 73 0.29 2.60 1.60
C HIS A 73 1.30 2.08 0.56
N LYS A 74 1.09 2.50 -0.70
CA LYS A 74 2.05 2.32 -1.80
C LYS A 74 2.15 3.61 -2.59
N SER A 75 3.35 4.21 -2.57
CA SER A 75 3.68 5.44 -3.32
C SER A 75 3.92 5.20 -4.83
N ASN A 76 3.88 3.95 -5.30
CA ASN A 76 4.13 3.59 -6.69
C ASN A 76 2.88 3.65 -7.61
N GLY A 77 1.81 4.32 -7.20
CA GLY A 77 0.58 4.46 -8.01
C GLY A 77 -0.36 3.25 -8.02
N SER A 78 0.02 2.12 -7.41
CA SER A 78 -0.92 1.06 -7.03
C SER A 78 -1.98 1.60 -6.05
N GLN A 79 -3.22 1.11 -6.13
CA GLN A 79 -4.29 1.49 -5.21
C GLN A 79 -4.91 0.25 -4.56
N GLY A 80 -5.53 0.44 -3.40
CA GLY A 80 -6.35 -0.55 -2.72
C GLY A 80 -7.83 -0.35 -3.01
N LEU A 81 -8.55 -1.46 -3.07
CA LEU A 81 -9.97 -1.50 -2.77
C LEU A 81 -10.09 -1.58 -1.23
N LEU A 82 -10.53 -0.50 -0.61
CA LEU A 82 -10.52 -0.33 0.85
C LEU A 82 -11.93 -0.43 1.44
N THR A 83 -12.02 -0.95 2.65
CA THR A 83 -13.18 -0.80 3.56
C THR A 83 -12.69 -0.39 4.95
N GLN A 84 -13.58 -0.33 5.93
CA GLN A 84 -13.25 -0.03 7.33
C GLN A 84 -13.60 -1.21 8.25
N TYR A 85 -12.68 -1.55 9.15
CA TYR A 85 -12.98 -2.38 10.31
C TYR A 85 -13.94 -1.65 11.26
N PRO A 86 -14.67 -2.37 12.15
CA PRO A 86 -15.61 -1.73 13.08
C PRO A 86 -14.98 -0.73 14.07
N ASN A 87 -13.66 -0.75 14.27
CA ASN A 87 -12.91 0.24 15.06
C ASN A 87 -12.55 1.53 14.28
N GLY A 88 -12.84 1.58 12.97
CA GLY A 88 -12.51 2.70 12.07
C GLY A 88 -11.16 2.57 11.36
N ALA A 89 -10.34 1.56 11.66
CA ALA A 89 -9.11 1.29 10.90
C ALA A 89 -9.44 0.83 9.47
N PHE A 90 -8.61 1.21 8.50
CA PHE A 90 -8.82 0.81 7.11
C PHE A 90 -8.34 -0.63 6.85
N GLN A 91 -9.10 -1.37 6.06
CA GLN A 91 -8.76 -2.69 5.54
C GLN A 91 -8.57 -2.59 4.02
N THR A 92 -7.41 -3.01 3.53
CA THR A 92 -7.23 -3.32 2.10
C THR A 92 -7.81 -4.70 1.83
N LEU A 93 -8.82 -4.78 0.96
CA LEU A 93 -9.47 -6.02 0.54
C LEU A 93 -8.70 -6.64 -0.63
N ASP A 94 -8.44 -5.82 -1.65
CA ASP A 94 -7.68 -6.15 -2.85
C ASP A 94 -6.80 -4.96 -3.25
N MET A 95 -5.83 -5.20 -4.13
CA MET A 95 -5.05 -4.13 -4.75
C MET A 95 -5.08 -4.19 -6.27
N THR A 96 -4.98 -3.00 -6.86
CA THR A 96 -4.72 -2.76 -8.27
C THR A 96 -3.28 -2.29 -8.50
N ASP A 97 -2.76 -2.56 -9.70
CA ASP A 97 -1.44 -2.12 -10.15
C ASP A 97 -1.38 -0.64 -10.61
N ALA A 98 -2.55 0.00 -10.76
CA ALA A 98 -2.73 1.43 -11.01
C ALA A 98 -4.09 1.94 -10.45
N TYR A 99 -4.53 3.13 -10.86
CA TYR A 99 -5.70 3.84 -10.32
C TYR A 99 -7.06 3.14 -10.51
N ILE A 100 -7.88 3.17 -9.45
CA ILE A 100 -9.34 2.94 -9.44
C ILE A 100 -10.03 4.30 -9.55
N GLN A 101 -10.83 4.53 -10.59
CA GLN A 101 -11.46 5.84 -10.84
C GLN A 101 -12.96 5.88 -10.56
N THR A 102 -13.63 4.73 -10.64
CA THR A 102 -15.09 4.66 -10.53
C THR A 102 -15.51 3.29 -10.03
N MET A 103 -16.57 3.24 -9.23
CA MET A 103 -17.17 2.00 -8.75
C MET A 103 -18.69 2.13 -8.73
N CYS A 104 -19.43 1.07 -9.03
CA CYS A 104 -20.87 1.02 -8.76
C CYS A 104 -21.33 -0.41 -8.39
N PRO A 105 -22.37 -0.55 -7.54
CA PRO A 105 -22.93 -1.84 -7.21
C PRO A 105 -23.79 -2.32 -8.37
N PHE A 106 -23.55 -3.52 -8.88
CA PHE A 106 -24.33 -4.06 -9.99
C PHE A 106 -25.44 -5.00 -9.50
N MET A 107 -26.68 -4.56 -9.69
CA MET A 107 -27.88 -5.33 -9.41
C MET A 107 -28.45 -5.96 -10.69
N GLN A 108 -28.91 -7.21 -10.60
CA GLN A 108 -29.65 -7.90 -11.65
C GLN A 108 -30.78 -8.73 -11.02
N ASP A 109 -31.99 -8.62 -11.56
CA ASP A 109 -33.21 -9.27 -11.03
C ASP A 109 -33.43 -9.06 -9.52
N GLY A 110 -33.06 -7.89 -9.00
CA GLY A 110 -33.16 -7.55 -7.58
C GLY A 110 -32.11 -8.22 -6.68
N LYS A 111 -31.00 -8.72 -7.25
CA LYS A 111 -29.87 -9.30 -6.53
C LYS A 111 -28.56 -8.64 -6.92
N MET A 112 -27.73 -8.34 -5.93
CA MET A 112 -26.35 -7.92 -6.15
C MET A 112 -25.57 -9.06 -6.81
N GLN A 113 -24.87 -8.76 -7.91
CA GLN A 113 -23.95 -9.68 -8.59
C GLN A 113 -22.49 -9.39 -8.22
N GLY A 114 -22.21 -8.18 -7.76
CA GLY A 114 -20.90 -7.71 -7.34
C GLY A 114 -20.78 -6.19 -7.51
N ILE A 115 -19.59 -5.66 -7.25
CA ILE A 115 -19.22 -4.27 -7.44
C ILE A 115 -18.38 -4.18 -8.72
N VAL A 116 -18.82 -3.36 -9.68
CA VAL A 116 -18.02 -3.10 -10.88
C VAL A 116 -16.99 -2.04 -10.52
N VAL A 117 -15.72 -2.41 -10.66
CA VAL A 117 -14.55 -1.56 -10.38
C VAL A 117 -13.94 -1.15 -11.71
N GLY A 118 -13.84 0.15 -11.98
CA GLY A 118 -13.29 0.72 -13.21
C GLY A 118 -12.13 1.67 -12.95
N GLY A 119 -11.13 1.68 -13.83
CA GLY A 119 -9.96 2.53 -13.71
C GLY A 119 -8.93 2.33 -14.82
N ASN A 120 -7.65 2.55 -14.50
CA ASN A 120 -6.49 2.42 -15.41
C ASN A 120 -5.58 1.23 -15.04
N PHE A 121 -6.08 0.31 -14.21
CA PHE A 121 -5.35 -0.88 -13.79
C PHE A 121 -5.34 -1.94 -14.88
N THR A 122 -4.34 -2.81 -14.87
CA THR A 122 -4.30 -4.05 -15.68
C THR A 122 -4.46 -5.31 -14.83
N SER A 123 -4.49 -5.15 -13.51
CA SER A 123 -4.82 -6.21 -12.57
C SER A 123 -5.59 -5.69 -11.35
N LEU A 124 -6.50 -6.51 -10.81
CA LEU A 124 -7.15 -6.34 -9.51
C LEU A 124 -7.08 -7.69 -8.78
N GLY A 125 -6.63 -7.70 -7.52
CA GLY A 125 -6.54 -8.93 -6.72
C GLY A 125 -5.63 -10.02 -7.31
N GLY A 126 -4.64 -9.64 -8.12
CA GLY A 126 -3.79 -10.56 -8.88
C GLY A 126 -4.44 -11.19 -10.11
N VAL A 127 -5.72 -10.90 -10.38
CA VAL A 127 -6.41 -11.30 -11.62
C VAL A 127 -6.09 -10.28 -12.73
N GLN A 128 -5.80 -10.74 -13.94
CA GLN A 128 -5.61 -9.86 -15.11
C GLN A 128 -6.95 -9.25 -15.52
N ALA A 129 -7.03 -7.92 -15.53
CA ALA A 129 -8.25 -7.18 -15.81
C ALA A 129 -7.92 -5.81 -16.42
N SER A 130 -8.21 -5.62 -17.71
CA SER A 130 -7.88 -4.39 -18.45
C SER A 130 -8.90 -3.28 -18.17
N GLY A 131 -8.59 -2.44 -17.19
CA GLY A 131 -9.37 -1.24 -16.82
C GLY A 131 -10.71 -1.49 -16.13
N ILE A 132 -11.21 -2.73 -16.10
CA ILE A 132 -12.49 -3.07 -15.47
C ILE A 132 -12.55 -4.51 -14.94
N ALA A 133 -13.14 -4.68 -13.75
CA ALA A 133 -13.40 -5.97 -13.11
C ALA A 133 -14.72 -5.95 -12.32
N LEU A 134 -15.22 -7.14 -11.97
CA LEU A 134 -16.32 -7.33 -11.03
C LEU A 134 -15.76 -7.95 -9.74
N TRP A 135 -15.97 -7.30 -8.60
CA TRP A 135 -15.55 -7.77 -7.28
C TRP A 135 -16.75 -8.27 -6.46
N ASN A 136 -16.65 -9.43 -5.83
CA ASN A 136 -17.75 -10.01 -5.06
C ASN A 136 -17.62 -9.72 -3.55
N PRO A 137 -18.55 -8.98 -2.91
CA PRO A 137 -18.47 -8.69 -1.48
C PRO A 137 -18.66 -9.89 -0.55
N ASP A 138 -19.36 -10.95 -0.98
CA ASP A 138 -19.61 -12.15 -0.19
C ASP A 138 -18.41 -13.11 -0.19
N THR A 139 -17.71 -13.23 -1.33
CA THR A 139 -16.58 -14.18 -1.49
C THR A 139 -15.20 -13.51 -1.49
N GLN A 140 -15.13 -12.19 -1.66
CA GLN A 140 -13.90 -11.42 -1.92
C GLN A 140 -13.16 -11.89 -3.19
N GLU A 141 -13.86 -12.51 -4.14
CA GLU A 141 -13.26 -12.96 -5.40
C GLU A 141 -13.40 -11.89 -6.49
N VAL A 142 -12.31 -11.69 -7.24
CA VAL A 142 -12.27 -10.83 -8.45
C VAL A 142 -12.59 -11.65 -9.69
N THR A 143 -13.53 -11.16 -10.50
CA THR A 143 -13.84 -11.68 -11.84
C THR A 143 -13.47 -10.65 -12.89
N ALA A 144 -12.56 -11.01 -13.80
CA ALA A 144 -12.21 -10.15 -14.94
C ALA A 144 -13.40 -9.98 -15.90
N LEU A 145 -13.54 -8.79 -16.49
CA LEU A 145 -14.52 -8.51 -17.55
C LEU A 145 -13.78 -8.27 -18.89
N PRO A 146 -13.20 -9.33 -19.52
CA PRO A 146 -12.39 -9.19 -20.72
C PRO A 146 -13.21 -8.67 -21.91
N GLY A 147 -12.55 -7.96 -22.83
CA GLY A 147 -13.16 -7.41 -24.04
C GLY A 147 -13.02 -5.90 -24.17
N LEU A 148 -12.58 -5.19 -23.12
CA LEU A 148 -12.05 -3.83 -23.22
C LEU A 148 -10.53 -3.84 -23.31
N ASN A 149 -9.99 -2.82 -23.94
CA ASN A 149 -8.59 -2.41 -23.80
C ASN A 149 -8.56 -0.88 -23.64
N GLY A 150 -7.86 -0.38 -22.63
CA GLY A 150 -7.85 1.03 -22.23
C GLY A 150 -8.41 1.26 -20.81
N GLN A 151 -8.74 2.52 -20.52
CA GLN A 151 -9.10 3.03 -19.18
C GLN A 151 -10.62 3.27 -19.05
N VAL A 152 -11.24 2.80 -17.96
CA VAL A 152 -12.63 3.14 -17.60
C VAL A 152 -12.64 4.30 -16.61
N LYS A 153 -13.32 5.40 -16.97
CA LYS A 153 -13.39 6.64 -16.17
C LYS A 153 -14.74 6.82 -15.48
N ALA A 154 -15.81 6.31 -16.08
CA ALA A 154 -17.18 6.46 -15.60
C ALA A 154 -17.95 5.14 -15.66
N LEU A 155 -18.76 4.88 -14.64
CA LEU A 155 -19.73 3.79 -14.60
C LEU A 155 -21.09 4.32 -14.15
N TYR A 156 -22.16 3.84 -14.76
CA TYR A 156 -23.52 3.98 -14.23
C TYR A 156 -24.20 2.61 -14.21
N CYS A 157 -24.41 2.07 -13.01
CA CYS A 157 -25.18 0.84 -12.79
C CYS A 157 -26.68 1.20 -12.72
N ASP A 158 -27.45 0.84 -13.75
CA ASP A 158 -28.91 0.97 -13.76
C ASP A 158 -29.56 -0.30 -13.18
N ASP A 159 -29.92 -0.23 -11.90
CA ASP A 159 -30.54 -1.32 -11.15
C ASP A 159 -31.92 -1.73 -11.70
N GLU A 160 -32.67 -0.80 -12.30
CA GLU A 160 -33.98 -1.09 -12.90
C GLU A 160 -33.84 -1.88 -14.21
N ALA A 161 -32.82 -1.52 -15.00
CA ALA A 161 -32.55 -2.14 -16.30
C ALA A 161 -31.60 -3.35 -16.20
N GLY A 162 -30.99 -3.61 -15.04
CA GLY A 162 -29.95 -4.61 -14.85
C GLY A 162 -28.78 -4.41 -15.81
N THR A 163 -28.36 -3.16 -16.01
CA THR A 163 -27.40 -2.73 -17.06
C THR A 163 -26.32 -1.84 -16.48
N VAL A 164 -25.06 -2.10 -16.81
CA VAL A 164 -23.94 -1.21 -16.49
C VAL A 164 -23.57 -0.45 -17.75
N TYR A 165 -23.68 0.88 -17.73
CA TYR A 165 -23.14 1.75 -18.77
C TYR A 165 -21.71 2.11 -18.39
N VAL A 166 -20.79 1.89 -19.32
CA VAL A 166 -19.34 2.03 -19.11
C VAL A 166 -18.82 3.11 -20.03
N GLY A 167 -18.10 4.08 -19.48
CA GLY A 167 -17.50 5.21 -20.20
C GLY A 167 -16.03 5.39 -19.85
N GLY A 168 -15.21 5.80 -20.81
CA GLY A 168 -13.79 5.98 -20.58
C GLY A 168 -13.00 6.32 -21.85
N SER A 169 -11.73 5.91 -21.84
CA SER A 169 -10.79 5.98 -22.97
C SER A 169 -10.40 4.55 -23.35
N PHE A 170 -11.27 3.85 -24.08
CA PHE A 170 -11.10 2.43 -24.40
C PHE A 170 -11.68 2.05 -25.77
N MET A 171 -11.29 0.88 -26.26
CA MET A 171 -11.90 0.21 -27.42
C MET A 171 -12.44 -1.15 -26.98
N GLY A 172 -13.60 -1.58 -27.48
CA GLY A 172 -14.17 -2.90 -27.19
C GLY A 172 -15.31 -3.28 -28.14
N SER A 173 -15.32 -4.53 -28.62
CA SER A 173 -16.18 -4.96 -29.72
C SER A 173 -16.03 -4.03 -30.93
N ASN A 174 -17.12 -3.49 -31.48
CA ASN A 174 -17.11 -2.47 -32.54
C ASN A 174 -17.27 -1.04 -31.98
N SER A 175 -17.33 -0.87 -30.65
CA SER A 175 -17.60 0.40 -29.99
C SER A 175 -16.34 1.07 -29.43
N THR A 176 -16.38 2.40 -29.33
CA THR A 176 -15.28 3.23 -28.80
C THR A 176 -15.76 4.08 -27.63
N ASN A 177 -15.00 4.14 -26.54
CA ASN A 177 -15.17 5.01 -25.37
C ASN A 177 -16.49 4.89 -24.57
N ALA A 178 -17.54 4.22 -25.08
CA ALA A 178 -18.76 3.88 -24.36
C ALA A 178 -19.33 2.52 -24.77
N LEU A 179 -19.78 1.74 -23.80
CA LEU A 179 -20.37 0.41 -23.96
C LEU A 179 -21.44 0.14 -22.90
N ALA A 180 -22.27 -0.89 -23.11
CA ALA A 180 -23.14 -1.45 -22.09
C ALA A 180 -22.73 -2.89 -21.74
N TRP A 181 -22.97 -3.29 -20.50
CA TRP A 181 -22.75 -4.65 -20.01
C TRP A 181 -23.97 -5.16 -19.21
N LYS A 182 -24.37 -6.41 -19.46
CA LYS A 182 -25.52 -7.08 -18.81
C LYS A 182 -25.19 -8.50 -18.35
N THR A 183 -24.73 -9.30 -19.30
CA THR A 183 -24.21 -10.67 -19.10
C THR A 183 -22.97 -10.88 -19.99
N GLY A 184 -22.32 -9.79 -20.38
CA GLY A 184 -21.43 -9.67 -21.53
C GLY A 184 -21.58 -8.28 -22.19
N TRP A 185 -20.59 -7.91 -22.99
CA TRP A 185 -20.54 -6.63 -23.69
C TRP A 185 -21.64 -6.51 -24.75
N THR A 186 -22.23 -5.33 -24.86
CA THR A 186 -23.25 -4.98 -25.85
C THR A 186 -22.93 -3.59 -26.41
N ASP A 187 -22.77 -3.52 -27.74
CA ASP A 187 -22.59 -2.25 -28.44
C ASP A 187 -23.83 -1.37 -28.27
N LEU A 188 -23.63 -0.09 -27.96
CA LEU A 188 -24.71 0.89 -27.94
C LEU A 188 -25.15 1.18 -29.38
N ALA A 189 -26.40 1.61 -29.59
CA ALA A 189 -27.00 1.82 -30.93
C ALA A 189 -26.34 2.96 -31.78
N PHE A 190 -25.22 3.50 -31.30
CA PHE A 190 -24.42 4.55 -31.91
C PHE A 190 -22.90 4.24 -31.94
N GLU A 191 -22.50 3.02 -31.53
CA GLU A 191 -21.10 2.52 -31.54
C GLU A 191 -20.12 3.39 -30.73
N GLY A 192 -20.64 4.08 -29.72
CA GLY A 192 -19.85 4.85 -28.76
C GLY A 192 -19.49 6.26 -29.24
N PHE A 193 -18.34 6.78 -28.85
CA PHE A 193 -17.96 8.17 -29.09
C PHE A 193 -16.56 8.30 -29.67
N ASN A 194 -16.38 9.29 -30.54
CA ASN A 194 -15.10 9.62 -31.15
C ASN A 194 -14.07 10.26 -30.19
N GLY A 195 -14.31 10.22 -28.87
CA GLY A 195 -13.48 10.76 -27.80
C GLY A 195 -13.95 10.28 -26.43
N PRO A 196 -13.17 10.49 -25.35
CA PRO A 196 -13.39 9.82 -24.08
C PRO A 196 -14.65 10.32 -23.35
N VAL A 197 -15.29 9.41 -22.61
CA VAL A 197 -16.37 9.72 -21.66
C VAL A 197 -15.78 9.83 -20.25
N SER A 198 -16.09 10.91 -19.54
CA SER A 198 -15.62 11.19 -18.17
C SER A 198 -16.71 11.02 -17.11
N SER A 199 -17.99 11.10 -17.48
CA SER A 199 -19.11 11.01 -16.54
C SER A 199 -20.36 10.43 -17.21
N ILE A 200 -21.16 9.67 -16.46
CA ILE A 200 -22.44 9.10 -16.89
C ILE A 200 -23.46 9.26 -15.75
N THR A 201 -24.68 9.69 -16.06
CA THR A 201 -25.80 9.71 -15.11
C THR A 201 -27.12 9.36 -15.80
N LYS A 202 -28.21 9.20 -15.05
CA LYS A 202 -29.58 9.00 -15.55
C LYS A 202 -30.43 10.18 -15.09
N ASN A 203 -31.11 10.85 -16.02
CA ASN A 203 -31.96 12.01 -15.72
C ASN A 203 -33.35 11.59 -15.21
N SER A 204 -34.16 12.55 -14.73
CA SER A 204 -35.50 12.27 -14.20
C SER A 204 -36.49 11.69 -15.24
N ALA A 205 -36.19 11.85 -16.54
CA ALA A 205 -36.92 11.22 -17.64
C ALA A 205 -36.51 9.76 -17.92
N GLY A 206 -35.46 9.25 -17.25
CA GLY A 206 -34.95 7.89 -17.41
C GLY A 206 -33.94 7.71 -18.55
N ALA A 207 -33.54 8.78 -19.23
CA ALA A 207 -32.50 8.75 -20.26
C ALA A 207 -31.09 8.80 -19.63
N ILE A 208 -30.15 8.12 -20.27
CA ILE A 208 -28.74 8.08 -19.87
C ILE A 208 -28.02 9.25 -20.52
N VAL A 209 -27.33 10.04 -19.71
CA VAL A 209 -26.58 11.23 -20.13
C VAL A 209 -25.09 10.94 -20.00
N PHE A 210 -24.38 11.10 -21.11
CA PHE A 210 -22.92 10.98 -21.21
C PHE A 210 -22.29 12.37 -21.25
N GLY A 211 -21.28 12.58 -20.40
CA GLY A 211 -20.41 13.76 -20.40
C GLY A 211 -18.96 13.36 -20.68
N GLY A 212 -18.25 14.10 -21.54
CA GLY A 212 -16.86 13.81 -21.86
C GLY A 212 -16.21 14.83 -22.79
N SER A 213 -15.20 14.36 -23.53
CA SER A 213 -14.49 15.11 -24.58
C SER A 213 -14.72 14.44 -25.94
N PHE A 214 -15.95 14.55 -26.45
CA PHE A 214 -16.34 13.98 -27.74
C PHE A 214 -17.09 14.99 -28.60
N SER A 215 -16.96 14.84 -29.91
CA SER A 215 -17.55 15.71 -30.93
C SER A 215 -18.43 14.97 -31.93
N GLY A 216 -18.55 13.65 -31.80
CA GLY A 216 -19.30 12.78 -32.68
C GLY A 216 -19.46 11.36 -32.13
N LEU A 217 -20.34 10.60 -32.78
CA LEU A 217 -20.62 9.19 -32.47
C LEU A 217 -19.56 8.27 -33.13
N GLY A 218 -19.33 7.08 -32.57
CA GLY A 218 -18.28 6.17 -33.02
C GLY A 218 -18.49 5.64 -34.44
N ASN A 219 -19.75 5.45 -34.85
CA ASN A 219 -20.10 5.04 -36.23
C ASN A 219 -19.81 6.09 -37.33
N ALA A 220 -19.25 7.26 -36.99
CA ALA A 220 -19.00 8.37 -37.90
C ALA A 220 -17.53 8.52 -38.34
N THR A 221 -16.62 7.67 -37.86
CA THR A 221 -15.18 7.84 -38.08
C THR A 221 -14.66 7.02 -39.26
N SER A 222 -14.25 7.69 -40.32
CA SER A 222 -13.29 7.18 -41.30
C SER A 222 -12.32 8.29 -41.71
N PRO A 223 -11.04 7.99 -41.96
CA PRO A 223 -10.11 8.97 -42.54
C PRO A 223 -10.60 9.47 -43.90
N ASN A 224 -10.41 10.76 -44.20
CA ASN A 224 -10.70 11.29 -45.53
C ASN A 224 -9.70 10.80 -46.59
N GLU A 225 -8.51 10.34 -46.16
CA GLU A 225 -7.49 9.67 -46.95
C GLU A 225 -7.09 8.38 -46.20
N PRO A 226 -7.35 7.18 -46.74
CA PRO A 226 -6.88 5.91 -46.18
C PRO A 226 -5.44 5.58 -46.61
N ASP A 227 -4.85 4.54 -46.01
CA ASP A 227 -3.51 4.01 -46.31
C ASP A 227 -2.36 5.02 -46.11
N VAL A 228 -2.39 5.82 -45.04
CA VAL A 228 -1.52 6.99 -44.87
C VAL A 228 -0.09 6.71 -44.40
N GLN A 229 0.17 5.57 -43.73
CA GLN A 229 1.50 5.20 -43.24
C GLN A 229 2.00 3.90 -43.88
N VAL A 230 3.25 3.93 -44.36
CA VAL A 230 3.95 2.72 -44.84
C VAL A 230 4.55 1.95 -43.66
N ILE A 231 4.30 0.64 -43.61
CA ILE A 231 4.86 -0.27 -42.62
C ILE A 231 6.31 -0.60 -42.98
N ASN A 232 7.23 -0.52 -42.02
CA ASN A 232 8.64 -0.77 -42.27
C ASN A 232 8.96 -2.28 -42.37
N LEU A 233 8.80 -2.83 -43.58
CA LEU A 233 9.13 -4.22 -43.88
C LEU A 233 10.64 -4.55 -43.79
N SER A 234 11.53 -3.55 -43.85
CA SER A 234 12.99 -3.77 -43.84
C SER A 234 13.58 -4.10 -42.46
N SER A 235 12.82 -3.84 -41.40
CA SER A 235 13.23 -4.08 -40.00
C SER A 235 12.92 -5.50 -39.49
N GLY A 236 12.32 -6.35 -40.34
CA GLY A 236 11.96 -7.73 -40.01
C GLY A 236 12.96 -8.78 -40.51
N GLU A 237 12.84 -9.99 -39.97
CA GLU A 237 13.52 -11.16 -40.53
C GLU A 237 12.75 -11.62 -41.78
N ILE A 238 13.31 -11.34 -42.95
CA ILE A 238 12.73 -11.73 -44.25
C ILE A 238 13.37 -13.03 -44.75
N THR A 239 12.54 -13.98 -45.16
CA THR A 239 12.96 -15.28 -45.71
C THR A 239 12.20 -15.61 -46.99
N GLY A 240 12.77 -16.48 -47.83
CA GLY A 240 12.13 -16.92 -49.06
C GLY A 240 12.36 -18.41 -49.37
N GLU A 241 11.28 -19.18 -49.51
CA GLU A 241 11.32 -20.55 -50.04
C GLU A 241 11.32 -20.54 -51.57
N GLY A 242 12.05 -21.46 -52.20
CA GLY A 242 12.09 -21.59 -53.66
C GLY A 242 12.96 -20.55 -54.38
N THR A 243 13.58 -19.63 -53.63
CA THR A 243 14.52 -18.60 -54.10
C THR A 243 15.62 -19.15 -55.02
N THR A 244 15.95 -18.40 -56.08
CA THR A 244 16.97 -18.77 -57.08
C THR A 244 18.40 -18.76 -56.53
N ASP A 245 19.27 -19.59 -57.11
CA ASP A 245 20.72 -19.61 -56.82
C ASP A 245 21.50 -18.56 -57.68
N ARG A 246 20.81 -17.53 -58.22
CA ARG A 246 21.39 -16.52 -59.13
C ARG A 246 21.80 -15.28 -58.35
N ASP A 247 23.09 -14.93 -58.43
CA ASP A 247 23.64 -13.69 -57.84
C ASP A 247 22.80 -12.46 -58.22
N GLY A 248 22.40 -11.68 -57.21
CA GLY A 248 21.61 -10.46 -57.36
C GLY A 248 20.10 -10.67 -57.56
N PHE A 249 19.61 -11.91 -57.49
CA PHE A 249 18.17 -12.24 -57.52
C PHE A 249 17.76 -13.19 -56.37
N ASN A 250 18.74 -13.57 -55.55
CA ASN A 250 18.66 -14.59 -54.51
C ASN A 250 18.41 -14.03 -53.10
N ASP A 251 18.17 -12.72 -52.98
CA ASP A 251 17.91 -12.04 -51.72
C ASP A 251 16.47 -11.52 -51.71
N PRO A 252 15.58 -12.01 -50.83
CA PRO A 252 14.20 -11.56 -50.74
C PRO A 252 14.04 -10.15 -50.15
N THR A 253 15.10 -9.55 -49.57
CA THR A 253 15.04 -8.17 -49.05
C THR A 253 15.06 -7.12 -50.17
N ASN A 254 15.62 -7.45 -51.34
CA ASN A 254 15.80 -6.55 -52.49
C ASN A 254 14.51 -5.86 -52.97
N ILE A 255 13.34 -6.45 -52.71
CA ILE A 255 12.03 -5.94 -53.17
C ILE A 255 11.35 -4.98 -52.19
N VAL A 256 11.86 -4.80 -50.97
CA VAL A 256 11.22 -3.90 -49.98
C VAL A 256 11.38 -2.43 -50.40
N CYS A 257 10.28 -1.68 -50.48
CA CYS A 257 10.22 -0.36 -51.15
C CYS A 257 10.71 -0.38 -52.62
N GLY A 258 10.80 -1.55 -53.25
CA GLY A 258 11.18 -1.70 -54.65
C GLY A 258 10.03 -1.28 -55.57
N SER A 259 10.36 -0.82 -56.77
CA SER A 259 9.38 -0.51 -57.81
C SER A 259 9.75 -1.20 -59.13
N GLY A 260 8.77 -1.51 -59.96
CA GLY A 260 9.01 -2.09 -61.29
C GLY A 260 9.85 -1.20 -62.22
N SER A 261 10.02 0.09 -61.89
CA SER A 261 10.95 0.99 -62.61
C SER A 261 12.43 0.70 -62.33
N GLN A 262 12.73 -0.03 -61.25
CA GLN A 262 14.06 -0.43 -60.81
C GLN A 262 14.34 -1.92 -61.05
N ASP A 263 13.39 -2.66 -61.63
CA ASP A 263 13.46 -4.12 -61.84
C ASP A 263 14.79 -4.57 -62.50
N GLY A 264 15.27 -5.74 -62.08
CA GLY A 264 16.56 -6.29 -62.46
C GLY A 264 17.48 -6.65 -61.29
N SER A 265 18.74 -6.95 -61.61
CA SER A 265 19.72 -7.48 -60.63
C SER A 265 20.01 -6.49 -59.50
N GLY A 266 19.81 -6.96 -58.27
CA GLY A 266 19.94 -6.18 -57.03
C GLY A 266 18.62 -5.59 -56.50
N ASN A 267 17.55 -5.55 -57.32
CA ASN A 267 16.26 -4.95 -56.96
C ASN A 267 15.07 -5.92 -57.12
N ALA A 268 15.28 -7.09 -57.72
CA ALA A 268 14.25 -8.12 -57.91
C ALA A 268 14.57 -9.40 -57.13
N TRP A 269 13.53 -10.13 -56.74
CA TRP A 269 13.62 -11.46 -56.12
C TRP A 269 12.95 -12.50 -57.02
N LEU A 270 13.66 -13.58 -57.34
CA LEU A 270 13.21 -14.60 -58.29
C LEU A 270 13.17 -16.00 -57.67
N LEU A 271 12.19 -16.80 -58.10
CA LEU A 271 12.11 -18.23 -57.83
C LEU A 271 12.91 -19.06 -58.84
N ARG A 272 13.33 -20.25 -58.41
CA ARG A 272 13.96 -21.27 -59.25
C ARG A 272 13.00 -21.77 -60.34
N ASP A 273 13.56 -22.12 -61.48
CA ASP A 273 12.80 -22.58 -62.65
C ASP A 273 11.94 -23.81 -62.33
N GLY A 274 10.62 -23.68 -62.51
CA GLY A 274 9.64 -24.74 -62.26
C GLY A 274 9.34 -25.02 -60.78
N ILE A 275 9.85 -24.22 -59.83
CA ILE A 275 9.70 -24.45 -58.39
C ILE A 275 8.80 -23.35 -57.78
N PRO A 276 7.70 -23.72 -57.08
CA PRO A 276 6.90 -22.76 -56.33
C PRO A 276 7.67 -22.27 -55.09
N GLY A 277 7.25 -21.13 -54.54
CA GLY A 277 7.94 -20.51 -53.41
C GLY A 277 7.08 -19.50 -52.66
N PHE A 278 7.64 -18.94 -51.61
CA PHE A 278 7.01 -17.89 -50.82
C PHE A 278 8.02 -16.83 -50.39
N TRP A 279 7.51 -15.65 -50.09
CA TRP A 279 8.19 -14.59 -49.36
C TRP A 279 7.52 -14.49 -47.98
N GLN A 280 8.29 -14.42 -46.89
CA GLN A 280 7.76 -14.32 -45.53
C GLN A 280 8.58 -13.31 -44.71
N GLY A 281 7.90 -12.46 -43.95
CA GLY A 281 8.52 -11.56 -42.98
C GLY A 281 8.04 -11.86 -41.55
N ASN A 282 8.96 -11.81 -40.58
CA ASN A 282 8.67 -11.86 -39.14
C ASN A 282 9.15 -10.54 -38.49
N TYR A 283 8.31 -9.90 -37.67
CA TYR A 283 8.54 -8.54 -37.20
C TYR A 283 8.57 -8.39 -35.67
N GLY A 284 9.48 -7.55 -35.19
CA GLY A 284 9.56 -7.15 -33.78
C GLY A 284 8.41 -6.26 -33.30
N PHE A 285 7.46 -5.91 -34.18
CA PHE A 285 6.29 -5.09 -33.88
C PHE A 285 5.07 -5.56 -34.66
N GLY A 286 3.89 -5.39 -34.06
CA GLY A 286 2.60 -5.66 -34.69
C GLY A 286 2.00 -4.42 -35.37
N PHE A 287 1.41 -4.65 -36.55
CA PHE A 287 0.76 -3.68 -37.43
C PHE A 287 -0.61 -4.20 -37.89
N ASN A 288 -1.45 -3.32 -38.43
CA ASN A 288 -2.79 -3.68 -38.94
C ASN A 288 -2.93 -3.23 -40.40
N PRO A 289 -2.58 -4.08 -41.38
CA PRO A 289 -2.44 -3.65 -42.76
C PRO A 289 -3.79 -3.47 -43.44
N THR A 290 -3.92 -2.37 -44.18
CA THR A 290 -5.13 -1.97 -44.93
C THR A 290 -4.96 -2.15 -46.43
N LYS A 291 -3.73 -1.98 -46.93
CA LYS A 291 -3.36 -2.20 -48.34
C LYS A 291 -1.98 -2.84 -48.50
N LEU A 292 -1.89 -3.77 -49.44
CA LEU A 292 -0.67 -4.35 -50.00
C LEU A 292 -0.49 -3.84 -51.43
N VAL A 293 0.69 -3.34 -51.78
CA VAL A 293 1.07 -3.00 -53.16
C VAL A 293 2.16 -3.96 -53.61
N LEU A 294 1.94 -4.63 -54.75
CA LEU A 294 2.93 -5.52 -55.36
C LEU A 294 3.34 -5.02 -56.74
N TYR A 295 4.64 -5.00 -56.99
CA TYR A 295 5.22 -4.76 -58.30
C TYR A 295 5.73 -6.08 -58.88
N ASN A 296 5.21 -6.45 -60.04
CA ASN A 296 5.68 -7.63 -60.73
C ASN A 296 7.07 -7.39 -61.33
N THR A 297 7.88 -8.45 -61.42
CA THR A 297 9.09 -8.43 -62.25
C THR A 297 8.70 -8.79 -63.69
N GLU A 298 9.46 -8.26 -64.65
CA GLU A 298 9.42 -8.64 -66.07
C GLU A 298 10.79 -9.21 -66.52
N GLU A 299 11.76 -9.36 -65.59
CA GLU A 299 13.13 -9.81 -65.87
C GLU A 299 13.13 -11.19 -66.56
N GLU A 300 13.72 -11.24 -67.76
CA GLU A 300 13.72 -12.41 -68.65
C GLU A 300 12.31 -13.00 -68.96
N GLY A 301 11.23 -12.23 -68.76
CA GLY A 301 9.85 -12.68 -68.92
C GLY A 301 9.33 -13.57 -67.78
N ARG A 302 10.02 -13.59 -66.63
CA ARG A 302 9.52 -14.16 -65.36
C ARG A 302 8.53 -13.21 -64.70
N GLY A 303 7.75 -13.70 -63.74
CA GLY A 303 6.86 -12.87 -62.93
C GLY A 303 5.79 -13.67 -62.22
N THR A 304 5.18 -13.12 -61.17
CA THR A 304 4.09 -13.76 -60.44
C THR A 304 2.77 -13.57 -61.19
N LYS A 305 1.95 -14.63 -61.31
CA LYS A 305 0.65 -14.60 -62.00
C LYS A 305 -0.52 -14.68 -61.03
N THR A 306 -0.44 -15.55 -60.03
CA THR A 306 -1.38 -15.59 -58.91
C THR A 306 -0.65 -15.84 -57.61
N PHE A 307 -1.14 -15.26 -56.52
CA PHE A 307 -0.63 -15.45 -55.17
C PHE A 307 -1.76 -15.58 -54.15
N TYR A 308 -1.42 -15.88 -52.90
CA TYR A 308 -2.28 -15.62 -51.75
C TYR A 308 -1.48 -15.06 -50.58
N PHE A 309 -2.18 -14.36 -49.67
CA PHE A 309 -1.64 -13.79 -48.45
C PHE A 309 -2.08 -14.63 -47.24
N GLU A 310 -1.12 -15.05 -46.41
CA GLU A 310 -1.32 -15.88 -45.22
C GLU A 310 -0.86 -15.09 -43.98
N ASN A 311 -1.78 -14.87 -43.04
CA ASN A 311 -1.48 -14.28 -41.73
C ASN A 311 -0.90 -15.41 -40.85
N MET A 312 0.38 -15.31 -40.47
CA MET A 312 1.08 -16.38 -39.75
C MET A 312 0.68 -16.47 -38.27
N ASN A 313 0.15 -15.38 -37.68
CA ASN A 313 -0.36 -15.37 -36.31
C ASN A 313 -1.63 -16.23 -36.17
N SER A 314 -2.48 -16.26 -37.20
CA SER A 314 -3.76 -17.00 -37.21
C SER A 314 -3.74 -18.29 -38.04
N GLY A 315 -2.79 -18.42 -38.98
CA GLY A 315 -2.75 -19.50 -39.98
C GLY A 315 -3.82 -19.39 -41.06
N GLY A 316 -4.46 -18.23 -41.21
CA GLY A 316 -5.54 -17.98 -42.17
C GLY A 316 -5.07 -17.31 -43.47
N ILE A 317 -5.74 -17.64 -44.58
CA ILE A 317 -5.64 -16.88 -45.83
C ILE A 317 -6.62 -15.70 -45.74
N LEU A 318 -6.15 -14.48 -46.00
CA LEU A 318 -7.00 -13.28 -45.96
C LEU A 318 -7.73 -13.04 -47.30
N GLU A 319 -8.89 -12.41 -47.23
CA GLU A 319 -9.61 -11.89 -48.41
C GLU A 319 -9.15 -10.45 -48.70
N MET A 320 -8.98 -10.14 -49.99
CA MET A 320 -8.53 -8.85 -50.47
C MET A 320 -9.37 -8.37 -51.66
N GLN A 321 -9.57 -7.07 -51.77
CA GLN A 321 -10.20 -6.39 -52.90
C GLN A 321 -9.14 -5.75 -53.80
N TYR A 322 -9.32 -5.79 -55.11
CA TYR A 322 -8.43 -5.18 -56.10
C TYR A 322 -9.21 -4.71 -57.33
N TYR A 323 -8.63 -3.80 -58.11
CA TYR A 323 -9.21 -3.38 -59.39
C TYR A 323 -8.68 -4.23 -60.55
N ASP A 324 -9.61 -4.77 -61.36
CA ASP A 324 -9.26 -5.50 -62.58
C ASP A 324 -8.81 -4.57 -63.73
N ALA A 325 -8.36 -5.16 -64.83
CA ALA A 325 -7.84 -4.42 -65.99
C ALA A 325 -8.88 -3.54 -66.71
N ASP A 326 -10.17 -3.75 -66.44
CA ASP A 326 -11.28 -2.91 -66.94
C ASP A 326 -11.69 -1.84 -65.90
N GLY A 327 -11.05 -1.82 -64.72
CA GLY A 327 -11.29 -0.85 -63.64
C GLY A 327 -12.43 -1.22 -62.70
N ASN A 328 -12.90 -2.47 -62.69
CA ASN A 328 -13.94 -2.92 -61.75
C ASN A 328 -13.31 -3.47 -60.46
N ASN A 329 -13.92 -3.19 -59.32
CA ASN A 329 -13.53 -3.78 -58.05
C ASN A 329 -13.92 -5.28 -57.99
N GLN A 330 -13.00 -6.14 -57.55
CA GLN A 330 -13.12 -7.59 -57.46
C GLN A 330 -12.51 -8.11 -56.16
N SER A 331 -13.08 -9.16 -55.57
CA SER A 331 -12.48 -9.85 -54.42
C SER A 331 -11.65 -11.07 -54.82
N CYS A 332 -10.61 -11.37 -54.04
CA CYS A 332 -9.78 -12.57 -54.17
C CYS A 332 -9.25 -13.05 -52.80
N SER A 333 -8.78 -14.29 -52.73
CA SER A 333 -8.13 -14.84 -51.53
C SER A 333 -7.03 -15.83 -51.89
N SER A 334 -7.38 -17.07 -52.24
CA SER A 334 -6.43 -18.15 -52.55
C SER A 334 -5.69 -18.02 -53.90
N HIS A 335 -6.18 -17.16 -54.80
CA HIS A 335 -5.68 -17.01 -56.17
C HIS A 335 -5.83 -15.54 -56.64
N CYS A 336 -5.24 -14.60 -55.90
CA CYS A 336 -5.23 -13.18 -56.26
C CYS A 336 -4.37 -12.95 -57.51
N PRO A 337 -4.91 -12.39 -58.61
CA PRO A 337 -4.18 -12.22 -59.86
C PRO A 337 -3.27 -10.99 -59.84
N LEU A 338 -2.04 -11.15 -60.32
CA LEU A 338 -1.09 -10.05 -60.50
C LEU A 338 -0.82 -9.82 -61.99
N ALA A 339 -0.96 -8.57 -62.42
CA ALA A 339 -0.72 -8.19 -63.82
C ALA A 339 0.77 -8.31 -64.19
N HIS A 340 1.07 -8.74 -65.41
CA HIS A 340 2.45 -8.80 -65.93
C HIS A 340 2.82 -7.47 -66.57
N ASN A 341 3.19 -6.50 -65.74
CA ASN A 341 3.79 -5.22 -66.12
C ASN A 341 4.48 -4.58 -64.89
N ALA A 342 5.36 -3.61 -65.12
CA ALA A 342 6.11 -2.87 -64.10
C ALA A 342 5.30 -1.89 -63.20
N THR A 343 3.98 -1.78 -63.35
CA THR A 343 3.13 -0.92 -62.49
C THR A 343 2.78 -1.66 -61.20
N GLY A 344 2.75 -0.94 -60.07
CA GLY A 344 2.22 -1.48 -58.82
C GLY A 344 0.73 -1.79 -58.94
N GLN A 345 0.31 -2.90 -58.33
CA GLN A 345 -1.10 -3.28 -58.22
C GLN A 345 -1.50 -3.33 -56.75
N ASP A 346 -2.58 -2.63 -56.41
CA ASP A 346 -3.09 -2.47 -55.06
C ASP A 346 -4.08 -3.59 -54.70
N PHE A 347 -3.95 -4.10 -53.47
CA PHE A 347 -4.83 -5.10 -52.86
C PHE A 347 -5.21 -4.62 -51.45
N HIS A 348 -6.48 -4.29 -51.22
CA HIS A 348 -6.98 -3.85 -49.92
C HIS A 348 -7.50 -5.04 -49.09
N PHE A 349 -7.22 -5.08 -47.79
CA PHE A 349 -7.66 -6.17 -46.91
C PHE A 349 -9.11 -5.97 -46.43
N GLU A 350 -9.93 -7.02 -46.48
CA GLU A 350 -11.35 -6.98 -46.09
C GLU A 350 -11.72 -8.19 -45.21
N PRO A 351 -11.87 -8.03 -43.88
CA PRO A 351 -11.47 -6.87 -43.08
C PRO A 351 -9.93 -6.82 -42.87
N PRO A 352 -9.36 -5.66 -42.47
CA PRO A 352 -8.02 -5.58 -41.91
C PRO A 352 -7.87 -6.47 -40.67
N VAL A 353 -6.74 -7.17 -40.53
CA VAL A 353 -6.45 -8.06 -39.39
C VAL A 353 -5.04 -7.82 -38.89
N GLY A 354 -4.90 -7.51 -37.59
CA GLY A 354 -3.60 -7.29 -36.95
C GLY A 354 -2.67 -8.51 -37.06
N MET A 355 -1.38 -8.25 -37.31
CA MET A 355 -0.35 -9.28 -37.46
C MET A 355 1.05 -8.73 -37.16
N ASP A 356 1.99 -9.63 -36.92
CA ASP A 356 3.44 -9.34 -36.86
C ASP A 356 4.27 -10.33 -37.70
N SER A 357 3.62 -11.27 -38.39
CA SER A 357 4.24 -12.19 -39.33
C SER A 357 3.25 -12.55 -40.43
N PHE A 358 3.72 -12.51 -41.68
CA PHE A 358 2.90 -12.85 -42.84
C PHE A 358 3.72 -13.50 -43.95
N ARG A 359 3.01 -14.24 -44.81
CA ARG A 359 3.59 -14.90 -45.97
C ARG A 359 2.78 -14.58 -47.23
N ILE A 360 3.50 -14.24 -48.30
CA ILE A 360 2.98 -14.19 -49.67
C ILE A 360 3.46 -15.44 -50.40
N ARG A 361 2.52 -16.29 -50.83
CA ARG A 361 2.85 -17.52 -51.55
C ARG A 361 2.49 -17.42 -53.02
N ILE A 362 3.46 -17.68 -53.89
CA ILE A 362 3.29 -17.66 -55.34
C ILE A 362 2.68 -19.00 -55.78
N VAL A 363 1.53 -18.94 -56.46
CA VAL A 363 0.75 -20.10 -56.90
C VAL A 363 1.05 -20.44 -58.36
N ASP A 364 0.85 -19.47 -59.27
CA ASP A 364 1.25 -19.55 -60.68
C ASP A 364 2.22 -18.41 -61.04
N TRP A 365 2.99 -18.60 -62.11
CA TRP A 365 3.93 -17.60 -62.65
C TRP A 365 3.92 -17.50 -64.18
N TYR A 366 4.51 -16.41 -64.68
CA TYR A 366 4.90 -16.17 -66.05
C TYR A 366 6.33 -16.68 -66.29
N GLY A 367 6.69 -16.98 -67.54
CA GLY A 367 8.03 -17.44 -67.90
C GLY A 367 8.41 -18.80 -67.28
N SER A 368 9.68 -18.97 -66.91
CA SER A 368 10.18 -20.22 -66.34
C SER A 368 10.10 -20.30 -64.81
N GLY A 369 9.87 -19.20 -64.10
CA GLY A 369 9.74 -19.13 -62.64
C GLY A 369 9.07 -17.83 -62.19
N GLY A 370 8.51 -17.83 -60.98
CA GLY A 370 7.92 -16.63 -60.37
C GLY A 370 8.95 -15.62 -59.87
N GLY A 371 8.46 -14.48 -59.41
CA GLY A 371 9.27 -13.40 -58.85
C GLY A 371 8.48 -12.11 -58.64
N LEU A 372 9.12 -11.13 -58.00
CA LEU A 372 8.60 -9.80 -57.72
C LEU A 372 9.73 -8.76 -57.87
N ALA A 373 9.36 -7.52 -58.18
CA ALA A 373 10.27 -6.36 -58.24
C ALA A 373 10.02 -5.35 -57.12
N GLY A 374 8.96 -5.53 -56.33
CA GLY A 374 8.59 -4.59 -55.28
C GLY A 374 7.46 -5.09 -54.37
N ILE A 375 7.55 -4.74 -53.09
CA ILE A 375 6.51 -4.91 -52.08
C ILE A 375 6.46 -3.69 -51.16
N GLU A 376 5.24 -3.19 -50.94
CA GLU A 376 4.93 -2.14 -49.95
C GLU A 376 3.65 -2.56 -49.20
N LEU A 377 3.56 -2.22 -47.92
CA LEU A 377 2.43 -2.54 -47.05
C LEU A 377 2.04 -1.29 -46.26
N TYR A 378 0.75 -0.99 -46.19
CA TYR A 378 0.21 0.27 -45.67
C TYR A 378 -0.79 0.02 -44.54
N GLN A 379 -0.97 1.03 -43.68
CA GLN A 379 -2.00 1.08 -42.64
C GLN A 379 -2.56 2.50 -42.47
N ASP A 380 -3.81 2.60 -41.98
CA ASP A 380 -4.47 3.88 -41.67
C ASP A 380 -3.92 4.56 -40.40
N GLN A 381 -3.43 3.78 -39.44
CA GLN A 381 -3.00 4.26 -38.13
C GLN A 381 -1.56 4.77 -38.18
N ILE A 382 -1.34 6.03 -37.78
CA ILE A 382 0.01 6.62 -37.76
C ILE A 382 0.67 6.31 -36.41
N PHE A 383 1.68 5.44 -36.43
CA PHE A 383 2.48 5.12 -35.25
C PHE A 383 3.87 5.77 -35.29
N SER A 384 4.40 6.09 -34.10
CA SER A 384 5.82 6.32 -33.85
C SER A 384 6.31 5.36 -32.78
N PHE A 385 7.20 4.45 -33.13
CA PHE A 385 7.83 3.47 -32.26
C PHE A 385 9.07 4.05 -31.60
N ALA A 386 9.37 3.61 -30.37
CA ALA A 386 10.54 4.04 -29.60
C ALA A 386 11.84 3.52 -30.24
N ILE A 387 11.82 2.26 -30.69
CA ILE A 387 12.87 1.69 -31.54
C ILE A 387 12.75 2.34 -32.92
N ASN A 388 13.70 3.22 -33.25
CA ASN A 388 13.60 4.05 -34.45
C ASN A 388 13.51 3.22 -35.74
N ASP A 389 14.15 2.06 -35.79
CA ASP A 389 14.18 1.18 -36.96
C ASP A 389 12.81 0.60 -37.35
N PHE A 390 11.82 0.60 -36.44
CA PHE A 390 10.45 0.17 -36.73
C PHE A 390 9.61 1.26 -37.41
N ASN A 391 10.06 2.51 -37.38
CA ASN A 391 9.33 3.63 -37.97
C ASN A 391 9.37 3.61 -39.50
N GLU A 392 8.41 4.32 -40.09
CA GLU A 392 8.12 4.41 -41.53
C GLU A 392 9.38 4.50 -42.42
N PRO A 393 9.52 3.63 -43.45
CA PRO A 393 10.66 3.64 -44.34
C PRO A 393 10.53 4.72 -45.42
N ARG A 394 11.65 5.09 -46.05
CA ARG A 394 11.65 5.97 -47.23
C ARG A 394 11.34 5.20 -48.51
N CYS A 395 10.09 4.75 -48.66
CA CYS A 395 9.57 4.26 -49.94
C CYS A 395 9.28 5.43 -50.92
N SER A 396 8.94 5.10 -52.17
CA SER A 396 8.64 6.10 -53.21
C SER A 396 7.43 6.96 -52.81
N GLY A 397 7.57 8.30 -52.84
CA GLY A 397 6.51 9.24 -52.45
C GLY A 397 6.50 9.63 -50.97
N VAL A 398 7.37 9.06 -50.13
CA VAL A 398 7.48 9.38 -48.70
C VAL A 398 8.68 10.32 -48.46
N GLU A 399 8.45 11.64 -48.49
CA GLU A 399 9.51 12.65 -48.29
C GLU A 399 9.89 12.83 -46.81
N GLN A 400 8.89 12.88 -45.93
CA GLN A 400 9.04 12.84 -44.48
C GLN A 400 8.55 11.49 -43.95
N VAL A 401 9.14 11.03 -42.84
CA VAL A 401 8.84 9.75 -42.20
C VAL A 401 8.53 9.97 -40.73
N SER A 402 7.82 9.02 -40.13
CA SER A 402 7.77 8.92 -38.66
C SER A 402 9.16 8.55 -38.14
N SER A 403 9.53 8.97 -36.94
CA SER A 403 10.85 8.67 -36.35
C SER A 403 10.84 8.79 -34.83
N SER A 404 11.90 8.30 -34.18
CA SER A 404 12.18 8.54 -32.77
C SER A 404 13.64 8.89 -32.52
N SER A 405 13.91 9.49 -31.35
CA SER A 405 15.25 9.71 -30.83
C SER A 405 15.30 9.45 -29.34
N VAL A 406 16.48 9.07 -28.84
CA VAL A 406 16.72 8.79 -27.42
C VAL A 406 17.78 9.72 -26.86
N SER A 407 17.63 10.10 -25.60
CA SER A 407 18.62 10.78 -24.78
C SER A 407 18.79 10.05 -23.45
N PRO A 408 20.01 9.89 -22.92
CA PRO A 408 21.27 9.97 -23.67
C PRO A 408 21.39 8.83 -24.69
N ASN A 409 22.09 9.07 -25.79
CA ASN A 409 22.41 8.04 -26.80
C ASN A 409 23.79 7.40 -26.52
N ASP A 410 23.91 6.78 -25.35
CA ASP A 410 25.16 6.22 -24.82
C ASP A 410 25.06 4.74 -24.40
N GLY A 411 23.89 4.12 -24.60
CA GLY A 411 23.57 2.77 -24.13
C GLY A 411 22.68 2.71 -22.88
N THR A 412 22.21 3.86 -22.35
CA THR A 412 21.24 3.90 -21.23
C THR A 412 19.89 3.25 -21.55
N TRP A 413 19.50 3.21 -22.83
CA TRP A 413 18.26 2.60 -23.31
C TRP A 413 18.53 1.25 -23.99
N ASP A 414 18.21 0.16 -23.31
CA ASP A 414 18.31 -1.21 -23.81
C ASP A 414 17.05 -1.63 -24.59
N ARG A 415 17.21 -2.41 -25.66
CA ARG A 415 16.09 -3.01 -26.40
C ARG A 415 15.63 -4.30 -25.71
N MET A 416 14.35 -4.35 -25.38
CA MET A 416 13.66 -5.50 -24.79
C MET A 416 12.79 -6.19 -25.84
N GLU A 417 12.85 -7.52 -25.90
CA GLU A 417 11.98 -8.33 -26.76
C GLU A 417 10.53 -8.35 -26.21
N LYS A 418 9.54 -8.33 -27.10
CA LYS A 418 8.10 -8.25 -26.76
C LYS A 418 7.50 -9.46 -26.03
N GLY A 419 8.23 -10.58 -25.97
CA GLY A 419 7.73 -11.83 -25.40
C GLY A 419 6.40 -12.29 -26.04
N SER A 420 5.49 -12.79 -25.20
CA SER A 420 4.13 -13.21 -25.60
C SER A 420 3.01 -12.30 -25.09
N GLN A 421 3.36 -11.21 -24.39
CA GLN A 421 2.40 -10.29 -23.77
C GLN A 421 2.36 -8.93 -24.47
N SER A 422 3.49 -8.46 -25.02
CA SER A 422 3.58 -7.18 -25.73
C SER A 422 3.40 -7.31 -27.24
N SER A 423 2.80 -6.27 -27.82
CA SER A 423 2.63 -6.12 -29.27
C SER A 423 3.87 -5.64 -30.02
N SER A 424 4.90 -5.16 -29.31
CA SER A 424 6.14 -4.62 -29.90
C SER A 424 7.31 -4.73 -28.95
N ASP A 425 8.51 -4.93 -29.49
CA ASP A 425 9.75 -4.68 -28.76
C ASP A 425 9.75 -3.21 -28.31
N TYR A 426 10.44 -2.94 -27.22
CA TYR A 426 10.42 -1.64 -26.55
C TYR A 426 11.80 -1.29 -26.01
N LEU A 427 11.99 -0.03 -25.63
CA LEU A 427 13.19 0.43 -24.95
C LEU A 427 12.96 0.47 -23.44
N SER A 428 13.96 0.08 -22.67
CA SER A 428 13.96 0.12 -21.19
C SER A 428 15.24 0.80 -20.70
N ALA A 429 15.14 1.63 -19.66
CA ALA A 429 16.28 2.29 -19.02
C ALA A 429 16.26 2.07 -17.51
N PHE A 430 17.35 1.54 -16.95
CA PHE A 430 17.51 1.27 -15.52
C PHE A 430 18.42 2.32 -14.88
N LEU A 431 17.83 3.20 -14.07
CA LEU A 431 18.45 4.42 -13.55
C LEU A 431 18.80 4.24 -12.08
N LEU A 432 20.06 4.51 -11.72
CA LEU A 432 20.59 4.24 -10.37
C LEU A 432 20.76 5.52 -9.52
N ASN A 433 20.76 6.70 -10.13
CA ASN A 433 21.11 7.96 -9.48
C ASN A 433 20.03 9.04 -9.75
N PRO A 434 19.63 9.85 -8.76
CA PRO A 434 18.62 10.90 -8.95
C PRO A 434 18.95 11.92 -10.05
N SER A 435 20.24 12.13 -10.36
CA SER A 435 20.70 13.00 -11.45
C SER A 435 20.35 12.50 -12.86
N GLN A 436 19.88 11.25 -13.00
CA GLN A 436 19.40 10.68 -14.26
C GLN A 436 17.89 10.92 -14.46
N LEU A 437 17.19 11.50 -13.48
CA LEU A 437 15.75 11.74 -13.51
C LEU A 437 15.43 13.14 -14.08
N GLY A 438 14.48 13.21 -14.99
CA GLY A 438 14.12 14.41 -15.75
C GLY A 438 14.34 14.25 -17.26
N GLU A 439 14.23 15.35 -18.00
CA GLU A 439 14.17 15.38 -19.48
C GLU A 439 15.47 14.91 -20.18
N GLU A 440 16.61 14.95 -19.49
CA GLU A 440 17.92 14.47 -19.99
C GLU A 440 17.88 12.97 -20.36
N THR A 441 17.06 12.18 -19.66
CA THR A 441 16.77 10.78 -19.98
C THR A 441 15.40 10.70 -20.64
N SER A 442 15.32 10.63 -21.97
CA SER A 442 14.05 10.71 -22.66
C SER A 442 14.00 9.96 -24.00
N VAL A 443 12.77 9.67 -24.44
CA VAL A 443 12.46 9.20 -25.80
C VAL A 443 11.50 10.18 -26.44
N THR A 444 11.91 10.78 -27.56
CA THR A 444 11.07 11.69 -28.35
C THR A 444 10.58 11.00 -29.61
N PHE A 445 9.26 10.95 -29.75
CA PHE A 445 8.51 10.41 -30.88
C PHE A 445 8.09 11.55 -31.81
N THR A 446 8.22 11.36 -33.13
CA THR A 446 7.86 12.35 -34.16
C THR A 446 7.09 11.65 -35.28
N PRO A 447 5.75 11.74 -35.33
CA PRO A 447 4.94 11.12 -36.39
C PRO A 447 5.11 11.81 -37.74
N ASN A 448 4.50 11.21 -38.78
CA ASN A 448 4.32 11.79 -40.11
C ASN A 448 2.85 12.10 -40.33
N LEU A 449 2.42 13.33 -40.10
CA LEU A 449 1.00 13.72 -40.23
C LEU A 449 0.75 14.30 -41.62
N ARG A 450 0.02 13.54 -42.46
CA ARG A 450 -0.30 13.92 -43.85
C ARG A 450 -1.20 15.16 -43.96
N GLN A 451 -2.04 15.42 -42.97
CA GLN A 451 -2.97 16.56 -42.95
C GLN A 451 -3.22 17.05 -41.52
N SER A 452 -3.51 18.35 -41.36
CA SER A 452 -3.86 18.93 -40.06
C SER A 452 -5.31 18.61 -39.73
N GLY A 453 -5.63 18.43 -38.46
CA GLY A 453 -6.98 18.07 -38.04
C GLY A 453 -7.04 17.76 -36.55
N ASN A 454 -8.20 17.27 -36.09
CA ASN A 454 -8.33 16.80 -34.72
C ASN A 454 -7.82 15.36 -34.62
N TYR A 455 -6.96 15.09 -33.64
CA TYR A 455 -6.33 13.79 -33.41
C TYR A 455 -6.51 13.33 -31.97
N SER A 456 -6.58 12.00 -31.80
CA SER A 456 -6.35 11.31 -30.54
C SER A 456 -4.90 10.84 -30.50
N VAL A 457 -4.19 11.14 -29.41
CA VAL A 457 -2.79 10.71 -29.21
C VAL A 457 -2.73 9.73 -28.05
N THR A 458 -2.28 8.50 -28.33
CA THR A 458 -2.30 7.37 -27.39
C THR A 458 -0.91 6.79 -27.22
N VAL A 459 -0.42 6.69 -25.98
CA VAL A 459 0.87 6.10 -25.62
C VAL A 459 0.66 4.65 -25.17
N TYR A 460 1.52 3.73 -25.60
CA TYR A 460 1.47 2.32 -25.19
C TYR A 460 2.59 2.03 -24.19
N THR A 461 2.24 1.40 -23.07
CA THR A 461 3.16 1.02 -21.99
C THR A 461 3.14 -0.50 -21.83
N PRO A 462 4.28 -1.20 -22.02
CA PRO A 462 4.35 -2.65 -21.85
C PRO A 462 4.21 -3.06 -20.38
N GLY A 463 3.73 -4.27 -20.12
CA GLY A 463 3.59 -4.82 -18.77
C GLY A 463 4.91 -5.13 -18.08
N CYS A 464 5.02 -4.86 -16.78
CA CYS A 464 6.24 -5.05 -15.99
C CYS A 464 6.48 -6.49 -15.48
N LEU A 465 5.50 -7.39 -15.60
CA LEU A 465 5.68 -8.80 -15.19
C LEU A 465 6.60 -9.58 -16.15
N GLN A 466 6.64 -9.19 -17.43
CA GLN A 466 7.38 -9.94 -18.46
C GLN A 466 8.90 -9.75 -18.38
N ASP A 467 9.36 -8.63 -17.81
CA ASP A 467 10.78 -8.28 -17.61
C ASP A 467 11.19 -8.23 -16.12
N GLY A 468 10.25 -8.53 -15.21
CA GLY A 468 10.49 -8.52 -13.75
C GLY A 468 10.69 -7.12 -13.16
N SER A 469 10.39 -6.05 -13.90
CA SER A 469 10.73 -4.67 -13.53
C SER A 469 9.79 -4.02 -12.52
N CYS A 470 8.63 -4.63 -12.21
CA CYS A 470 7.58 -4.02 -11.38
C CYS A 470 8.04 -3.32 -10.08
N PRO A 471 9.00 -3.87 -9.29
CA PRO A 471 9.45 -3.22 -8.05
C PRO A 471 10.21 -1.90 -8.24
N THR A 472 10.70 -1.62 -9.45
CA THR A 472 11.48 -0.41 -9.77
C THR A 472 10.79 0.49 -10.78
N ARG A 473 9.57 0.17 -11.22
CA ARG A 473 8.74 1.06 -12.05
C ARG A 473 8.29 2.30 -11.26
N GLY A 474 8.14 3.43 -11.95
CA GLY A 474 7.57 4.65 -11.37
C GLY A 474 6.89 5.54 -12.41
N GLN A 475 6.93 6.84 -12.16
CA GLN A 475 6.18 7.86 -12.90
C GLN A 475 7.00 8.45 -14.05
N VAL A 476 6.31 8.67 -15.18
CA VAL A 476 6.83 9.37 -16.36
C VAL A 476 6.01 10.63 -16.63
N ASN A 477 6.67 11.64 -17.22
CA ASN A 477 6.06 12.81 -17.83
C ASN A 477 6.06 12.64 -19.36
N LEU A 478 4.92 12.94 -19.99
CA LEU A 478 4.71 12.94 -21.43
C LEU A 478 4.42 14.37 -21.86
N THR A 479 5.37 15.00 -22.55
CA THR A 479 5.25 16.37 -23.07
C THR A 479 5.00 16.34 -24.57
N GLY A 480 3.86 16.87 -25.03
CA GLY A 480 3.43 16.89 -26.42
C GLY A 480 3.46 18.30 -27.03
N SER A 481 4.15 18.45 -28.15
CA SER A 481 4.14 19.66 -28.97
C SER A 481 3.20 19.43 -30.16
N MET A 482 2.03 20.10 -30.16
CA MET A 482 0.92 19.74 -31.08
C MET A 482 0.65 20.78 -32.19
N THR A 483 0.91 22.05 -31.94
CA THR A 483 0.78 23.12 -32.94
C THR A 483 2.03 23.99 -32.95
N SER A 484 2.21 24.71 -34.05
CA SER A 484 3.33 25.63 -34.25
C SER A 484 3.27 26.92 -33.41
N GLY A 485 2.16 27.18 -32.72
CA GLY A 485 1.90 28.43 -32.01
C GLY A 485 1.54 28.31 -30.53
N ASP A 486 1.09 27.13 -30.07
CA ASP A 486 0.68 26.92 -28.68
C ASP A 486 1.82 26.36 -27.81
N ALA A 487 1.67 26.45 -26.49
CA ALA A 487 2.60 25.83 -25.55
C ALA A 487 2.46 24.29 -25.57
N PRO A 488 3.54 23.53 -25.29
CA PRO A 488 3.44 22.08 -25.13
C PRO A 488 2.46 21.70 -24.02
N VAL A 489 1.71 20.63 -24.24
CA VAL A 489 0.88 19.98 -23.23
C VAL A 489 1.72 18.96 -22.46
N SER A 490 1.48 18.77 -21.17
CA SER A 490 2.18 17.74 -20.37
C SER A 490 1.19 16.94 -19.53
N THR A 491 1.46 15.66 -19.34
CA THR A 491 0.70 14.77 -18.45
C THR A 491 1.61 13.71 -17.84
N THR A 492 1.31 13.24 -16.63
CA THR A 492 2.13 12.26 -15.92
C THR A 492 1.34 11.02 -15.51
N PHE A 493 1.96 9.84 -15.57
CA PHE A 493 1.36 8.59 -15.10
C PHE A 493 2.42 7.57 -14.67
N PHE A 494 2.00 6.55 -13.92
CA PHE A 494 2.84 5.42 -13.50
C PHE A 494 2.91 4.31 -14.56
N GLN A 495 4.09 3.71 -14.72
CA GLN A 495 4.37 2.54 -15.56
C GLN A 495 4.42 1.22 -14.75
N THR A 496 3.71 1.16 -13.63
CA THR A 496 3.66 0.00 -12.71
C THR A 496 2.69 -1.11 -13.15
N ASN A 497 2.07 -0.97 -14.32
CA ASN A 497 1.12 -1.91 -14.87
C ASN A 497 1.73 -3.31 -15.07
N ASN A 498 1.08 -4.34 -14.52
CA ASN A 498 1.50 -5.73 -14.60
C ASN A 498 1.51 -6.25 -16.05
N TYR A 499 0.51 -5.85 -16.85
CA TYR A 499 0.29 -6.23 -18.24
C TYR A 499 0.31 -4.98 -19.15
N ASP A 500 0.33 -5.16 -20.46
CA ASP A 500 0.31 -4.05 -21.42
C ASP A 500 -0.94 -3.16 -21.26
N LYS A 501 -0.74 -1.84 -21.27
CA LYS A 501 -1.81 -0.83 -21.29
C LYS A 501 -1.57 0.26 -22.32
N PHE A 502 -2.56 1.13 -22.49
CA PHE A 502 -2.38 2.39 -23.19
C PHE A 502 -3.07 3.56 -22.48
N ASP A 503 -2.50 4.75 -22.64
CA ASP A 503 -2.96 5.99 -22.02
C ASP A 503 -3.18 7.05 -23.12
N GLN A 504 -4.38 7.65 -23.19
CA GLN A 504 -4.62 8.79 -24.09
C GLN A 504 -4.08 10.06 -23.44
N ILE A 505 -3.10 10.70 -24.10
CA ILE A 505 -2.38 11.87 -23.55
C ILE A 505 -2.84 13.21 -24.15
N TYR A 506 -3.51 13.19 -25.30
CA TYR A 506 -4.03 14.39 -25.95
C TYR A 506 -5.24 14.08 -26.83
N TYR A 507 -6.15 15.05 -26.89
CA TYR A 507 -7.31 15.07 -27.77
C TYR A 507 -7.51 16.51 -28.24
N GLY A 508 -7.37 16.77 -29.53
CA GLY A 508 -7.49 18.13 -30.05
C GLY A 508 -6.84 18.32 -31.41
N TYR A 509 -6.77 19.58 -31.85
CA TYR A 509 -6.18 19.93 -33.15
C TYR A 509 -4.66 19.75 -33.13
N ILE A 510 -4.09 19.19 -34.20
CA ILE A 510 -2.65 19.05 -34.41
C ILE A 510 -2.31 19.58 -35.80
N ASP A 511 -1.24 20.40 -35.88
CA ASP A 511 -0.66 20.84 -37.14
C ASP A 511 0.00 19.66 -37.87
N ALA A 512 -0.17 19.62 -39.19
CA ALA A 512 0.60 18.70 -40.03
C ALA A 512 2.07 19.12 -40.10
N ASP A 513 2.90 18.25 -40.66
CA ASP A 513 4.30 18.55 -40.92
C ASP A 513 4.46 19.76 -41.85
N VAL A 514 5.03 20.85 -41.33
CA VAL A 514 5.33 22.10 -42.07
C VAL A 514 6.80 22.44 -41.92
N GLU A 515 7.36 23.28 -42.81
CA GLU A 515 8.82 23.49 -42.94
C GLU A 515 9.58 23.82 -41.63
N ASN A 516 8.91 24.39 -40.63
CA ASN A 516 9.52 24.81 -39.36
C ASN A 516 8.89 24.15 -38.11
N PHE A 517 7.97 23.20 -38.27
CA PHE A 517 7.30 22.52 -37.16
C PHE A 517 6.92 21.09 -37.54
N ARG A 518 7.27 20.14 -36.67
CA ARG A 518 6.69 18.80 -36.66
C ARG A 518 6.10 18.56 -35.27
N PRO A 519 4.90 17.96 -35.17
CA PRO A 519 4.38 17.55 -33.87
C PRO A 519 5.30 16.51 -33.24
N SER A 520 5.38 16.49 -31.91
CA SER A 520 6.22 15.54 -31.19
C SER A 520 5.64 15.19 -29.82
N VAL A 521 6.04 14.03 -29.31
CA VAL A 521 5.73 13.59 -27.93
C VAL A 521 7.04 13.12 -27.30
N THR A 522 7.39 13.64 -26.14
CA THR A 522 8.60 13.29 -25.39
C THR A 522 8.21 12.61 -24.08
N LEU A 523 8.72 11.40 -23.86
CA LEU A 523 8.57 10.63 -22.62
C LEU A 523 9.87 10.75 -21.80
N SER A 524 9.78 11.15 -20.53
CA SER A 524 10.89 11.22 -19.58
C SER A 524 10.46 10.80 -18.16
N PRO A 525 11.34 10.30 -17.28
CA PRO A 525 11.01 10.10 -15.87
C PRO A 525 10.71 11.45 -15.19
N VAL A 526 9.79 11.44 -14.23
CA VAL A 526 9.58 12.59 -13.32
C VAL A 526 10.80 12.74 -12.40
N ALA A 527 11.24 13.98 -12.17
CA ALA A 527 12.35 14.28 -11.26
C ALA A 527 12.01 13.98 -9.78
N ASN A 528 13.02 13.86 -8.93
CA ASN A 528 12.89 13.65 -7.47
C ASN A 528 12.18 12.35 -7.02
N GLN A 529 12.07 11.35 -7.89
CA GLN A 529 11.64 10.00 -7.51
C GLN A 529 12.78 9.22 -6.83
N SER A 530 12.41 8.21 -6.02
CA SER A 530 13.37 7.27 -5.45
C SER A 530 14.04 6.41 -6.52
N THR A 531 15.35 6.16 -6.37
CA THR A 531 16.13 5.26 -7.24
C THR A 531 16.54 3.99 -6.49
N PRO A 532 16.64 2.81 -7.14
CA PRO A 532 16.65 2.59 -8.58
C PRO A 532 15.26 2.70 -9.26
N LEU A 533 15.24 3.22 -10.49
CA LEU A 533 14.02 3.46 -11.28
C LEU A 533 14.14 2.83 -12.69
N THR A 534 13.11 2.14 -13.16
CA THR A 534 12.99 1.61 -14.53
C THR A 534 11.94 2.38 -15.33
N VAL A 535 12.34 2.91 -16.48
CA VAL A 535 11.47 3.61 -17.45
C VAL A 535 11.38 2.81 -18.74
N VAL A 536 10.22 2.76 -19.40
CA VAL A 536 10.08 2.18 -20.76
C VAL A 536 9.41 3.12 -21.76
N ALA A 537 9.70 2.86 -23.04
CA ALA A 537 9.04 3.47 -24.18
C ALA A 537 8.78 2.41 -25.26
N GLN A 538 7.52 2.23 -25.68
CA GLN A 538 7.14 1.30 -26.76
C GLN A 538 6.74 2.06 -28.03
N ARG A 539 5.59 2.73 -28.03
CA ARG A 539 5.09 3.50 -29.19
C ARG A 539 4.00 4.52 -28.82
N VAL A 540 3.77 5.46 -29.72
CA VAL A 540 2.68 6.44 -29.71
C VAL A 540 1.86 6.30 -30.98
N ARG A 541 0.52 6.33 -30.89
CA ARG A 541 -0.44 6.34 -32.01
C ARG A 541 -1.05 7.73 -32.14
N PHE A 542 -1.13 8.22 -33.37
CA PHE A 542 -1.87 9.41 -33.78
C PHE A 542 -3.03 8.97 -34.67
N GLU A 543 -4.25 9.23 -34.24
CA GLU A 543 -5.48 8.77 -34.89
C GLU A 543 -6.36 9.97 -35.24
N LEU A 544 -6.59 10.19 -36.54
CA LEU A 544 -7.38 11.31 -37.04
C LEU A 544 -8.87 11.10 -36.72
N ILE A 545 -9.49 12.13 -36.15
CA ILE A 545 -10.87 12.10 -35.68
C ILE A 545 -11.75 12.84 -36.69
N ASN A 546 -12.64 12.11 -37.35
CA ASN A 546 -13.71 12.72 -38.14
C ASN A 546 -14.89 13.08 -37.22
N SER A 547 -15.55 14.21 -37.49
CA SER A 547 -16.63 14.72 -36.64
C SER A 547 -17.98 14.64 -37.35
N THR A 548 -18.95 13.97 -36.71
CA THR A 548 -20.37 14.17 -37.04
C THR A 548 -20.77 15.55 -36.52
N SER A 549 -20.76 16.57 -37.39
CA SER A 549 -20.87 17.98 -36.99
C SER A 549 -22.14 18.28 -36.18
N GLY A 550 -22.05 18.32 -34.85
CA GLY A 550 -23.15 18.74 -33.99
C GLY A 550 -23.15 18.33 -32.52
N LEU A 551 -22.25 17.44 -32.07
CA LEU A 551 -22.03 17.19 -30.63
C LEU A 551 -20.81 17.96 -30.11
N ASN A 552 -20.81 18.27 -28.82
CA ASN A 552 -19.72 18.94 -28.10
C ASN A 552 -19.85 18.62 -26.60
N GLY A 553 -19.22 17.52 -26.17
CA GLY A 553 -19.07 17.12 -24.77
C GLY A 553 -20.30 16.51 -24.05
N LEU A 554 -21.51 16.64 -24.59
CA LEU A 554 -22.75 16.08 -24.01
C LEU A 554 -23.53 15.22 -25.00
N PHE A 555 -24.12 14.12 -24.50
CA PHE A 555 -25.06 13.29 -25.26
C PHE A 555 -26.12 12.62 -24.36
N GLU A 556 -27.40 12.79 -24.70
CA GLU A 556 -28.55 12.10 -24.11
C GLU A 556 -28.97 10.89 -24.98
N PHE A 557 -29.11 9.74 -24.33
CA PHE A 557 -29.52 8.46 -24.91
C PHE A 557 -30.74 7.88 -24.19
N ASP A 558 -31.84 7.63 -24.90
CA ASP A 558 -33.00 6.89 -24.41
C ASP A 558 -32.82 5.38 -24.70
N PRO A 559 -32.60 4.52 -23.67
CA PRO A 559 -32.38 3.09 -23.87
C PRO A 559 -33.58 2.32 -24.43
N SER A 560 -34.77 2.94 -24.52
CA SER A 560 -35.96 2.34 -25.10
C SER A 560 -36.03 2.47 -26.63
N GLN A 561 -35.20 3.33 -27.25
CA GLN A 561 -35.16 3.53 -28.70
C GLN A 561 -34.19 2.56 -29.38
N THR A 562 -34.59 2.04 -30.55
CA THR A 562 -33.74 1.18 -31.39
C THR A 562 -32.91 1.96 -32.43
N GLU A 563 -33.24 3.23 -32.68
CA GLU A 563 -32.52 4.11 -33.59
C GLU A 563 -32.15 5.41 -32.90
N VAL A 564 -30.91 5.87 -33.11
CA VAL A 564 -30.39 7.10 -32.51
C VAL A 564 -30.57 8.27 -33.47
N SER A 565 -31.18 9.36 -33.00
CA SER A 565 -31.35 10.55 -33.84
C SER A 565 -30.07 11.37 -33.91
N THR A 566 -29.58 11.62 -35.12
CA THR A 566 -28.47 12.55 -35.41
C THR A 566 -28.91 14.02 -35.46
N ASP A 567 -30.20 14.29 -35.22
CA ASP A 567 -30.70 15.65 -35.01
C ASP A 567 -30.58 16.04 -33.54
N PHE A 568 -29.37 16.44 -33.17
CA PHE A 568 -28.98 16.85 -31.83
C PHE A 568 -29.70 18.11 -31.31
N THR A 569 -30.58 18.75 -32.10
CA THR A 569 -31.35 19.93 -31.65
C THR A 569 -32.66 19.60 -30.92
N LYS A 570 -33.04 18.31 -30.87
CA LYS A 570 -34.31 17.87 -30.24
C LYS A 570 -34.23 17.63 -28.73
N SER A 571 -33.03 17.40 -28.20
CA SER A 571 -32.77 17.22 -26.78
C SER A 571 -32.20 18.52 -26.21
N PRO A 572 -32.75 19.07 -25.10
CA PRO A 572 -32.16 20.22 -24.42
C PRO A 572 -30.70 19.99 -24.01
N ILE A 573 -30.34 18.77 -23.65
CA ILE A 573 -28.97 18.37 -23.24
C ILE A 573 -28.02 18.38 -24.42
N ASN A 574 -28.43 17.79 -25.55
CA ASN A 574 -27.62 17.80 -26.77
C ASN A 574 -27.49 19.21 -27.36
N ALA A 575 -28.55 20.02 -27.28
CA ALA A 575 -28.53 21.43 -27.66
C ALA A 575 -27.61 22.26 -26.75
N ALA A 576 -27.66 22.05 -25.43
CA ALA A 576 -26.80 22.73 -24.45
C ALA A 576 -25.31 22.55 -24.77
N GLY A 577 -24.86 21.31 -25.00
CA GLY A 577 -23.47 21.05 -25.39
C GLY A 577 -23.10 21.75 -26.70
N LYS A 578 -23.97 21.68 -27.70
CA LYS A 578 -23.78 22.32 -29.01
C LYS A 578 -23.71 23.85 -28.97
N GLU A 579 -24.30 24.49 -27.95
CA GLU A 579 -24.25 25.95 -27.75
C GLU A 579 -22.98 26.42 -27.00
N LEU A 580 -22.19 25.49 -26.43
CA LEU A 580 -20.87 25.79 -25.89
C LEU A 580 -19.88 26.15 -27.00
N GLN A 581 -18.88 26.95 -26.64
CA GLN A 581 -17.74 27.23 -27.51
C GLN A 581 -16.91 25.95 -27.71
N GLY A 582 -16.08 25.94 -28.76
CA GLY A 582 -15.51 24.71 -29.32
C GLY A 582 -14.71 23.86 -28.33
N HIS A 583 -14.82 22.54 -28.47
CA HIS A 583 -14.09 21.52 -27.71
C HIS A 583 -14.33 21.58 -26.19
N ALA A 584 -15.60 21.64 -25.80
CA ALA A 584 -16.02 21.55 -24.40
C ALA A 584 -15.57 20.22 -23.78
N LEU A 585 -14.83 20.30 -22.67
CA LEU A 585 -14.48 19.13 -21.86
C LEU A 585 -15.50 19.05 -20.72
N VAL A 586 -16.37 18.05 -20.72
CA VAL A 586 -17.29 17.79 -19.60
C VAL A 586 -16.66 16.73 -18.70
N HIS A 587 -16.33 17.11 -17.46
CA HIS A 587 -15.72 16.22 -16.48
C HIS A 587 -16.75 15.55 -15.57
N ALA A 588 -17.84 16.26 -15.23
CA ALA A 588 -18.89 15.72 -14.35
C ALA A 588 -20.30 16.16 -14.79
N VAL A 589 -21.26 15.23 -14.68
CA VAL A 589 -22.71 15.50 -14.80
C VAL A 589 -23.45 14.93 -13.58
N ALA A 590 -24.38 15.70 -13.02
CA ALA A 590 -25.21 15.31 -11.88
C ALA A 590 -26.68 15.70 -12.12
N ALA A 591 -27.61 14.80 -11.80
CA ALA A 591 -29.04 15.07 -11.85
C ALA A 591 -29.50 15.58 -10.48
N VAL A 592 -30.05 16.78 -10.44
CA VAL A 592 -30.58 17.42 -9.22
C VAL A 592 -32.03 17.80 -9.48
N ASP A 593 -32.95 17.08 -8.83
CA ASP A 593 -34.39 17.12 -9.13
C ASP A 593 -34.68 16.87 -10.63
N ASP A 594 -35.20 17.88 -11.35
CA ASP A 594 -35.48 17.82 -12.79
C ASP A 594 -34.38 18.48 -13.66
N ASP A 595 -33.35 19.08 -13.04
CA ASP A 595 -32.27 19.79 -13.72
C ASP A 595 -30.98 18.94 -13.78
N LEU A 596 -30.23 19.06 -14.87
CA LEU A 596 -28.88 18.50 -15.00
C LEU A 596 -27.83 19.59 -14.72
N ILE A 597 -26.99 19.38 -13.71
CA ILE A 597 -25.79 20.21 -13.50
C ILE A 597 -24.62 19.59 -14.26
N VAL A 598 -23.96 20.39 -15.08
CA VAL A 598 -22.85 20.01 -15.93
C VAL A 598 -21.63 20.85 -15.54
N ALA A 599 -20.50 20.22 -15.29
CA ALA A 599 -19.26 20.87 -14.87
C ALA A 599 -18.05 20.35 -15.66
N GLY A 600 -17.08 21.23 -15.94
CA GLY A 600 -15.92 20.88 -16.75
C GLY A 600 -15.04 22.09 -17.11
N ASN A 601 -14.45 22.04 -18.30
CA ASN A 601 -13.73 23.15 -18.93
C ASN A 601 -14.46 23.53 -20.23
N PHE A 602 -15.28 24.58 -20.14
CA PHE A 602 -16.06 25.08 -21.27
C PHE A 602 -16.56 26.49 -21.01
N THR A 603 -16.88 27.21 -22.08
CA THR A 603 -17.56 28.51 -22.02
C THR A 603 -18.75 28.54 -22.96
N GLY A 604 -19.75 29.37 -22.66
CA GLY A 604 -20.96 29.55 -23.46
C GLY A 604 -21.46 30.99 -23.40
N SER A 605 -22.72 31.23 -23.79
CA SER A 605 -23.31 32.57 -23.73
C SER A 605 -23.62 33.00 -22.28
N GLY A 606 -22.60 33.51 -21.58
CA GLY A 606 -22.69 33.92 -20.17
C GLY A 606 -22.47 32.78 -19.17
N ILE A 607 -22.01 31.62 -19.65
CA ILE A 607 -21.68 30.40 -18.92
C ILE A 607 -20.16 30.24 -18.88
N SER A 608 -19.61 29.96 -17.70
CA SER A 608 -18.19 29.65 -17.47
C SER A 608 -18.08 28.38 -16.60
N ASN A 609 -17.56 27.30 -17.19
CA ASN A 609 -17.18 26.01 -16.58
C ASN A 609 -18.26 25.18 -15.84
N VAL A 610 -19.39 25.77 -15.47
CA VAL A 610 -20.55 25.08 -14.87
C VAL A 610 -21.85 25.66 -15.41
N MET A 611 -22.80 24.79 -15.75
CA MET A 611 -24.15 25.17 -16.19
C MET A 611 -25.23 24.24 -15.63
N ARG A 612 -26.46 24.75 -15.62
CA ARG A 612 -27.70 24.02 -15.34
C ARG A 612 -28.49 23.85 -16.63
N VAL A 613 -28.92 22.63 -16.94
CA VAL A 613 -29.72 22.29 -18.11
C VAL A 613 -31.05 21.70 -17.68
N GLY A 614 -32.10 22.51 -17.83
CA GLY A 614 -33.51 22.08 -17.72
C GLY A 614 -34.14 22.08 -19.11
N GLU A 615 -35.19 22.89 -19.31
CA GLU A 615 -35.72 23.16 -20.67
C GLU A 615 -34.68 23.82 -21.61
N ASN A 616 -33.71 24.56 -21.05
CA ASN A 616 -32.62 25.22 -21.77
C ASN A 616 -31.36 25.25 -20.89
N ALA A 617 -30.19 25.48 -21.49
CA ALA A 617 -28.95 25.74 -20.75
C ALA A 617 -28.97 27.12 -20.09
N THR A 618 -28.56 27.19 -18.83
CA THR A 618 -28.44 28.43 -18.05
C THR A 618 -27.15 28.43 -17.23
N ALA A 619 -26.54 29.60 -17.05
CA ALA A 619 -25.42 29.75 -16.13
C ALA A 619 -25.89 29.61 -14.68
N LEU A 620 -25.03 29.05 -13.84
CA LEU A 620 -25.16 29.18 -12.39
C LEU A 620 -24.99 30.65 -11.97
N PRO A 621 -25.36 31.01 -10.72
CA PRO A 621 -25.12 32.32 -10.14
C PRO A 621 -23.72 32.83 -10.42
N ASP A 622 -23.65 34.13 -10.69
CA ASP A 622 -22.43 34.86 -11.03
C ASP A 622 -21.64 34.36 -12.25
N GLY A 623 -22.27 33.53 -13.08
CA GLY A 623 -21.74 33.08 -14.38
C GLY A 623 -21.15 31.67 -14.36
N GLY A 624 -21.18 30.98 -13.21
CA GLY A 624 -20.40 29.77 -12.98
C GLY A 624 -19.03 30.10 -12.38
N LEU A 625 -18.04 29.22 -12.60
CA LEU A 625 -16.71 29.31 -12.00
C LEU A 625 -15.66 29.76 -13.03
N ASN A 626 -14.65 30.51 -12.57
CA ASN A 626 -13.71 31.23 -13.44
C ASN A 626 -12.61 30.34 -14.09
N ALA A 627 -12.56 29.04 -13.76
CA ALA A 627 -11.71 28.06 -14.43
C ALA A 627 -12.31 26.64 -14.33
N GLU A 628 -11.61 25.67 -14.91
CA GLU A 628 -12.00 24.25 -14.99
C GLU A 628 -12.43 23.64 -13.65
N VAL A 629 -13.56 22.92 -13.68
CA VAL A 629 -14.00 22.01 -12.62
C VAL A 629 -13.66 20.58 -13.02
N GLN A 630 -12.86 19.86 -12.23
CA GLN A 630 -12.38 18.52 -12.53
C GLN A 630 -13.21 17.42 -11.85
N CYS A 631 -13.86 17.70 -10.72
CA CYS A 631 -14.73 16.75 -10.04
C CYS A 631 -15.95 17.42 -9.38
N MET A 632 -16.99 16.62 -9.16
CA MET A 632 -18.21 17.03 -8.47
C MET A 632 -18.75 15.87 -7.64
N PHE A 633 -19.04 16.12 -6.36
CA PHE A 633 -19.70 15.18 -5.46
C PHE A 633 -21.06 15.75 -5.03
N GLN A 634 -22.12 14.95 -5.18
CA GLN A 634 -23.50 15.34 -4.86
C GLN A 634 -23.96 14.73 -3.54
N ASN A 635 -24.52 15.56 -2.66
CA ASN A 635 -25.21 15.15 -1.45
C ASN A 635 -26.56 15.88 -1.36
N GLY A 636 -27.61 15.27 -1.92
CA GLY A 636 -28.92 15.91 -2.07
C GLY A 636 -28.87 17.08 -3.06
N SER A 637 -29.26 18.28 -2.59
CA SER A 637 -29.15 19.54 -3.33
C SER A 637 -27.77 20.20 -3.25
N ILE A 638 -26.88 19.70 -2.38
CA ILE A 638 -25.53 20.25 -2.19
C ILE A 638 -24.57 19.58 -3.16
N LEU A 639 -23.85 20.39 -3.93
CA LEU A 639 -22.79 19.98 -4.84
C LEU A 639 -21.45 20.53 -4.35
N TYR A 640 -20.51 19.62 -4.07
CA TYR A 640 -19.11 19.95 -3.78
C TYR A 640 -18.33 19.83 -5.08
N MET A 641 -17.75 20.93 -5.56
CA MET A 641 -16.99 20.99 -6.81
C MET A 641 -15.52 21.20 -6.50
N GLY A 642 -14.64 20.43 -7.16
CA GLY A 642 -13.19 20.57 -7.08
C GLY A 642 -12.60 20.85 -8.47
N GLY A 643 -11.60 21.72 -8.54
CA GLY A 643 -11.00 22.11 -9.82
C GLY A 643 -9.83 23.08 -9.66
N ASN A 644 -9.58 23.89 -10.70
CA ASN A 644 -8.47 24.87 -10.76
C ASN A 644 -8.96 26.34 -10.71
N PHE A 645 -10.20 26.56 -10.28
CA PHE A 645 -10.81 27.89 -10.17
C PHE A 645 -10.40 28.60 -8.87
N SER A 646 -10.44 29.93 -8.87
CA SER A 646 -10.22 30.76 -7.67
C SER A 646 -11.50 31.47 -7.20
N ASN A 647 -12.50 31.60 -8.08
CA ASN A 647 -13.76 32.26 -7.79
C ASN A 647 -14.87 31.88 -8.78
N THR A 648 -16.05 32.45 -8.56
CA THR A 648 -17.05 32.69 -9.61
C THR A 648 -16.49 33.55 -10.75
N GLU A 649 -17.05 33.42 -11.95
CA GLU A 649 -16.69 34.21 -13.15
C GLU A 649 -16.74 35.75 -12.92
N ARG A 650 -17.56 36.23 -11.98
CA ARG A 650 -17.71 37.66 -11.65
C ARG A 650 -17.06 38.08 -10.33
N GLU A 651 -16.22 37.23 -9.73
CA GLU A 651 -15.46 37.51 -8.50
C GLU A 651 -16.32 37.97 -7.31
N THR A 652 -17.37 37.22 -6.99
CA THR A 652 -18.41 37.62 -6.02
C THR A 652 -18.36 36.92 -4.66
N VAL A 653 -17.62 35.80 -4.52
CA VAL A 653 -17.63 34.97 -3.30
C VAL A 653 -16.21 34.69 -2.84
N GLU A 654 -15.89 35.08 -1.60
CA GLU A 654 -14.57 34.90 -1.00
C GLU A 654 -14.35 33.43 -0.59
N GLY A 655 -13.13 32.90 -0.78
CA GLY A 655 -12.71 31.59 -0.26
C GLY A 655 -12.95 30.37 -1.17
N LEU A 656 -13.41 30.52 -2.41
CA LEU A 656 -13.67 29.42 -3.35
C LEU A 656 -12.39 28.81 -4.01
N ASN A 657 -11.21 28.86 -3.37
CA ASN A 657 -9.96 28.45 -4.02
C ASN A 657 -9.92 26.93 -4.24
N SER A 658 -10.04 26.51 -5.50
CA SER A 658 -10.09 25.13 -5.98
C SER A 658 -11.22 24.25 -5.45
N ILE A 659 -12.02 24.74 -4.50
CA ILE A 659 -13.14 24.04 -3.86
C ILE A 659 -14.32 25.00 -3.71
N ALA A 660 -15.48 24.62 -4.23
CA ALA A 660 -16.72 25.36 -4.08
C ALA A 660 -17.84 24.45 -3.60
N VAL A 661 -18.74 24.99 -2.76
CA VAL A 661 -19.99 24.36 -2.38
C VAL A 661 -21.12 25.13 -3.06
N PHE A 662 -22.03 24.43 -3.71
CA PHE A 662 -23.21 25.01 -4.35
C PHE A 662 -24.48 24.36 -3.79
N ASP A 663 -25.40 25.16 -3.27
CA ASP A 663 -26.75 24.70 -2.93
C ASP A 663 -27.68 24.99 -4.11
N ALA A 664 -28.08 23.94 -4.82
CA ALA A 664 -28.99 24.02 -5.96
C ALA A 664 -30.43 24.43 -5.58
N SER A 665 -30.80 24.29 -4.30
CA SER A 665 -32.13 24.67 -3.80
C SER A 665 -32.23 26.13 -3.39
N GLU A 666 -31.12 26.72 -2.91
CA GLU A 666 -31.03 28.16 -2.60
C GLU A 666 -30.47 29.00 -3.77
N ASP A 667 -29.88 28.35 -4.79
CA ASP A 667 -29.17 28.97 -5.93
C ASP A 667 -28.01 29.87 -5.43
N THR A 668 -27.18 29.32 -4.54
CA THR A 668 -26.08 30.05 -3.87
C THR A 668 -24.78 29.27 -3.77
N TRP A 669 -23.67 29.98 -3.94
CA TRP A 669 -22.30 29.49 -3.69
C TRP A 669 -21.87 29.74 -2.22
N ALA A 670 -21.11 28.81 -1.67
CA ALA A 670 -20.44 28.93 -0.37
C ALA A 670 -19.02 28.33 -0.43
N ALA A 671 -18.12 28.84 0.42
CA ALA A 671 -16.75 28.36 0.54
C ALA A 671 -16.63 27.18 1.51
N LEU A 672 -15.71 26.27 1.21
CA LEU A 672 -15.28 25.21 2.11
C LEU A 672 -13.99 25.68 2.80
N GLY A 673 -14.14 26.36 3.94
CA GLY A 673 -13.06 27.12 4.57
C GLY A 673 -12.61 28.28 3.66
N ALA A 674 -11.35 28.26 3.25
CA ALA A 674 -10.82 29.10 2.17
C ALA A 674 -10.21 28.28 1.01
N GLY A 675 -10.54 26.99 0.93
CA GLY A 675 -10.01 26.08 -0.08
C GLY A 675 -8.53 25.74 0.06
N VAL A 676 -7.87 25.42 -1.06
CA VAL A 676 -6.46 24.96 -1.11
C VAL A 676 -5.64 25.76 -2.14
N ASN A 677 -4.32 25.56 -2.18
CA ASN A 677 -3.39 26.33 -3.02
C ASN A 677 -3.07 25.73 -4.42
N GLY A 678 -3.80 24.72 -4.86
CA GLY A 678 -3.61 24.03 -6.15
C GLY A 678 -4.86 23.27 -6.58
N PRO A 679 -4.90 22.64 -7.77
CA PRO A 679 -6.12 22.04 -8.30
C PRO A 679 -6.56 20.77 -7.55
N VAL A 680 -7.88 20.62 -7.38
CA VAL A 680 -8.51 19.45 -6.73
C VAL A 680 -9.07 18.49 -7.78
N SER A 681 -8.59 17.24 -7.79
CA SER A 681 -8.98 16.21 -8.76
C SER A 681 -10.12 15.32 -8.26
N ASN A 682 -10.26 15.13 -6.94
CA ASN A 682 -11.29 14.27 -6.36
C ASN A 682 -11.80 14.82 -5.01
N ILE A 683 -13.10 14.71 -4.79
CA ILE A 683 -13.77 14.91 -3.50
C ILE A 683 -14.56 13.64 -3.21
N VAL A 684 -14.22 12.94 -2.13
CA VAL A 684 -14.79 11.63 -1.77
C VAL A 684 -15.33 11.67 -0.34
N PRO A 685 -16.61 11.34 -0.09
CA PRO A 685 -17.13 11.26 1.27
C PRO A 685 -16.46 10.09 2.00
N ILE A 686 -16.15 10.30 3.28
CA ILE A 686 -15.50 9.32 4.14
C ILE A 686 -16.07 9.43 5.56
N ALA A 687 -16.25 8.28 6.22
CA ALA A 687 -16.70 8.23 7.61
C ALA A 687 -15.48 8.08 8.53
N LEU A 688 -15.30 8.95 9.53
CA LEU A 688 -14.13 8.92 10.43
C LEU A 688 -14.52 9.12 11.90
N ASN A 689 -13.86 8.38 12.79
CA ASN A 689 -13.96 8.57 14.23
C ASN A 689 -13.10 9.76 14.68
N VAL A 690 -13.57 11.00 14.42
CA VAL A 690 -12.80 12.24 14.64
C VAL A 690 -12.51 12.48 16.12
N THR A 691 -13.51 12.31 16.98
CA THR A 691 -13.39 12.35 18.44
C THR A 691 -13.97 11.06 19.01
N SER A 692 -13.35 10.48 20.06
CA SER A 692 -13.71 9.20 20.70
C SER A 692 -15.17 8.75 20.50
N ASP A 693 -15.35 7.61 19.82
CA ASP A 693 -16.61 6.94 19.48
C ASP A 693 -17.65 7.72 18.65
N VAL A 694 -17.32 8.92 18.14
CA VAL A 694 -18.19 9.68 17.24
C VAL A 694 -17.70 9.55 15.79
N ASN A 695 -18.39 8.71 15.02
CA ASN A 695 -18.19 8.60 13.57
C ASN A 695 -18.86 9.79 12.86
N GLU A 696 -18.06 10.69 12.29
CA GLU A 696 -18.51 11.92 11.61
C GLU A 696 -18.35 11.79 10.08
N THR A 697 -19.32 12.31 9.32
CA THR A 697 -19.21 12.42 7.86
C THR A 697 -18.21 13.50 7.50
N CYS A 698 -17.18 13.10 6.76
CA CYS A 698 -16.10 13.95 6.30
C CYS A 698 -16.01 13.90 4.77
N LEU A 699 -15.25 14.82 4.18
CA LEU A 699 -14.89 14.83 2.76
C LEU A 699 -13.37 14.74 2.65
N ALA A 700 -12.87 13.67 2.05
CA ALA A 700 -11.49 13.54 1.62
C ALA A 700 -11.31 14.33 0.31
N VAL A 701 -10.40 15.30 0.32
CA VAL A 701 -10.06 16.17 -0.81
C VAL A 701 -8.68 15.74 -1.30
N THR A 702 -8.57 15.37 -2.57
CA THR A 702 -7.33 14.90 -3.21
C THR A 702 -7.03 15.76 -4.45
N GLY A 703 -5.77 16.14 -4.66
CA GLY A 703 -5.36 16.95 -5.81
C GLY A 703 -3.87 17.33 -5.81
N ALA A 704 -3.47 18.19 -6.74
CA ALA A 704 -2.10 18.67 -6.87
C ALA A 704 -1.89 20.01 -6.12
N PHE A 705 -2.26 20.02 -4.84
CA PHE A 705 -2.03 21.14 -3.92
C PHE A 705 -0.98 20.77 -2.86
N HIS A 706 -0.37 21.79 -2.26
CA HIS A 706 0.73 21.66 -1.30
C HIS A 706 0.38 22.24 0.07
N SER A 707 -0.68 23.07 0.16
CA SER A 707 -1.19 23.56 1.43
C SER A 707 -2.68 23.90 1.39
N VAL A 708 -3.26 23.89 2.59
CA VAL A 708 -4.63 24.31 2.87
C VAL A 708 -4.62 25.77 3.32
N ASN A 709 -5.52 26.59 2.75
CA ASN A 709 -5.52 28.03 2.99
C ASN A 709 -6.03 28.37 4.40
N ALA A 710 -5.42 29.38 5.03
CA ALA A 710 -5.86 29.94 6.30
C ALA A 710 -7.30 30.49 6.20
N PHE A 711 -8.12 30.26 7.22
CA PHE A 711 -9.50 30.77 7.25
C PHE A 711 -10.02 30.95 8.68
N GLY A 712 -10.77 32.02 8.92
CA GLY A 712 -11.22 32.40 10.25
C GLY A 712 -10.02 32.67 11.17
N ASP A 713 -9.98 31.99 12.32
CA ASP A 713 -8.86 32.03 13.26
C ASP A 713 -7.83 30.89 13.05
N ASN A 714 -7.99 30.06 12.00
CA ASN A 714 -7.08 28.94 11.71
C ASN A 714 -5.98 29.37 10.71
N GLU A 715 -4.73 29.04 11.01
CA GLU A 715 -3.59 29.24 10.11
C GLU A 715 -3.58 28.24 8.93
N SER A 716 -2.76 28.51 7.92
CA SER A 716 -2.54 27.59 6.78
C SER A 716 -1.58 26.48 7.18
N PHE A 717 -1.80 25.25 6.67
CA PHE A 717 -0.91 24.11 6.91
C PHE A 717 -0.54 23.40 5.60
N GLU A 718 0.68 22.86 5.54
CA GLU A 718 1.22 22.12 4.39
C GLU A 718 0.67 20.68 4.35
N THR A 719 0.61 20.09 3.15
CA THR A 719 0.14 18.72 2.89
C THR A 719 0.63 18.21 1.52
N ALA A 720 0.78 16.90 1.37
CA ALA A 720 1.10 16.23 0.11
C ALA A 720 -0.15 15.99 -0.77
N GLY A 721 -0.97 17.02 -1.02
CA GLY A 721 -2.13 16.93 -1.92
C GLY A 721 -3.37 16.26 -1.34
N PHE A 722 -3.46 16.12 -0.01
CA PHE A 722 -4.59 15.49 0.67
C PHE A 722 -5.06 16.26 1.90
N ALA A 723 -6.36 16.48 2.03
CA ALA A 723 -6.93 17.11 3.22
C ALA A 723 -8.32 16.57 3.52
N VAL A 724 -8.70 16.52 4.80
CA VAL A 724 -10.01 16.01 5.24
C VAL A 724 -10.83 17.14 5.86
N TRP A 725 -12.02 17.40 5.31
CA TRP A 725 -12.98 18.36 5.85
C TRP A 725 -14.04 17.66 6.68
N VAL A 726 -14.26 18.08 7.93
CA VAL A 726 -15.27 17.49 8.82
C VAL A 726 -16.57 18.30 8.73
N VAL A 727 -17.58 17.74 8.07
CA VAL A 727 -18.78 18.48 7.65
C VAL A 727 -19.58 19.02 8.83
N SER A 728 -19.73 18.23 9.89
CA SER A 728 -20.41 18.58 11.14
C SER A 728 -19.72 19.70 11.94
N ARG A 729 -18.41 19.87 11.77
CA ARG A 729 -17.59 20.86 12.48
C ARG A 729 -17.35 22.13 11.67
N GLY A 730 -17.49 22.06 10.34
CA GLY A 730 -17.18 23.17 9.45
C GLY A 730 -15.69 23.56 9.48
N ASN A 731 -14.80 22.57 9.64
CA ASN A 731 -13.36 22.79 9.71
C ASN A 731 -12.57 21.60 9.12
N TRP A 732 -11.30 21.84 8.78
CA TRP A 732 -10.35 20.78 8.40
C TRP A 732 -9.96 19.95 9.62
N LEU A 733 -9.71 18.65 9.42
CA LEU A 733 -9.34 17.70 10.47
C LEU A 733 -8.10 18.18 11.26
N ASN A 734 -7.07 18.70 10.56
CA ASN A 734 -5.85 19.24 11.16
C ASN A 734 -6.09 20.42 12.11
N ASN A 735 -7.22 21.13 11.97
CA ASN A 735 -7.56 22.30 12.79
C ASN A 735 -8.42 21.94 14.01
N ILE A 736 -8.76 20.66 14.21
CA ILE A 736 -9.58 20.18 15.34
C ILE A 736 -8.64 19.79 16.48
N PRO A 737 -8.55 20.56 17.59
CA PRO A 737 -7.52 20.34 18.62
C PRO A 737 -7.67 19.03 19.40
N ASP A 738 -8.87 18.45 19.38
CA ASP A 738 -9.24 17.19 20.04
C ASP A 738 -9.37 16.00 19.06
N ALA A 739 -8.85 16.13 17.83
CA ALA A 739 -8.86 15.05 16.85
C ALA A 739 -8.05 13.83 17.33
N ALA A 740 -8.73 12.69 17.46
CA ALA A 740 -8.13 11.41 17.86
C ALA A 740 -7.50 10.63 16.68
N ILE A 741 -7.49 11.23 15.48
CA ILE A 741 -7.07 10.61 14.23
C ILE A 741 -6.48 11.66 13.28
N THR A 742 -5.38 11.30 12.62
CA THR A 742 -4.85 11.98 11.43
C THR A 742 -4.98 11.01 10.25
N VAL A 743 -5.25 11.53 9.05
CA VAL A 743 -5.47 10.71 7.84
C VAL A 743 -4.71 11.31 6.67
N GLU A 744 -3.94 10.49 5.98
CA GLU A 744 -3.11 10.86 4.83
C GLU A 744 -3.28 9.85 3.69
N GLY A 745 -2.92 10.25 2.46
CA GLY A 745 -2.97 9.40 1.27
C GLY A 745 -3.75 10.02 0.11
N MET A 746 -4.61 9.25 -0.55
CA MET A 746 -5.49 9.72 -1.62
C MET A 746 -6.76 8.85 -1.71
N LEU A 747 -7.91 9.47 -1.98
CA LEU A 747 -9.12 8.76 -2.41
C LEU A 747 -9.58 9.29 -3.78
N ALA A 748 -9.81 8.35 -4.70
CA ALA A 748 -10.26 8.66 -6.05
C ALA A 748 -11.77 8.37 -6.24
N SER A 749 -12.29 7.31 -5.60
CA SER A 749 -13.69 6.89 -5.74
C SER A 749 -14.24 6.25 -4.47
N HIS A 750 -15.57 6.15 -4.38
CA HIS A 750 -16.28 5.42 -3.34
C HIS A 750 -17.53 4.75 -3.93
N THR A 751 -18.07 3.76 -3.22
CA THR A 751 -19.44 3.28 -3.41
C THR A 751 -20.02 2.77 -2.11
N TYR A 752 -21.32 2.95 -1.93
CA TYR A 752 -22.08 2.27 -0.88
C TYR A 752 -22.49 0.87 -1.34
N VAL A 753 -22.60 -0.06 -0.40
CA VAL A 753 -22.95 -1.46 -0.65
C VAL A 753 -23.93 -1.91 0.43
N ASP A 754 -25.16 -2.27 0.06
CA ASP A 754 -26.21 -2.61 1.02
C ASP A 754 -25.84 -3.84 1.86
N GLY A 755 -25.82 -3.66 3.19
CA GLY A 755 -25.44 -4.71 4.15
C GLY A 755 -23.93 -4.87 4.38
N PHE A 756 -23.11 -4.09 3.69
CA PHE A 756 -21.65 -4.06 3.76
C PHE A 756 -21.18 -2.63 4.14
N GLY A 757 -19.88 -2.42 4.37
CA GLY A 757 -19.33 -1.08 4.62
C GLY A 757 -19.33 -0.16 3.37
N PRO A 758 -18.96 1.12 3.49
CA PRO A 758 -18.54 1.88 2.32
C PRO A 758 -17.25 1.29 1.74
N LEU A 759 -17.20 1.14 0.42
CA LEU A 759 -15.97 0.82 -0.31
C LEU A 759 -15.33 2.10 -0.83
N TYR A 760 -13.99 2.15 -0.78
CA TYR A 760 -13.20 3.27 -1.29
C TYR A 760 -12.12 2.76 -2.26
N GLY A 761 -11.88 3.49 -3.34
CA GLY A 761 -10.77 3.27 -4.26
C GLY A 761 -9.69 4.33 -4.03
N GLY A 762 -8.50 3.92 -3.60
CA GLY A 762 -7.43 4.84 -3.23
C GLY A 762 -6.32 4.18 -2.42
N SER A 763 -5.58 4.96 -1.64
CA SER A 763 -4.63 4.47 -0.64
C SER A 763 -4.68 5.42 0.54
N LEU A 764 -4.97 4.91 1.74
CA LEU A 764 -5.10 5.71 2.95
C LEU A 764 -4.27 5.12 4.08
N MET A 765 -3.65 6.00 4.85
CA MET A 765 -3.20 5.71 6.20
C MET A 765 -4.07 6.49 7.20
N ALA A 766 -4.44 5.82 8.29
CA ALA A 766 -5.00 6.45 9.47
C ALA A 766 -4.00 6.29 10.63
N GLN A 767 -3.63 7.40 11.25
CA GLN A 767 -2.71 7.45 12.38
C GLN A 767 -3.41 8.01 13.62
N ARG A 768 -2.89 7.68 14.81
CA ARG A 768 -3.32 8.31 16.06
C ARG A 768 -2.27 9.34 16.50
N PRO A 769 -2.58 10.65 16.55
CA PRO A 769 -1.61 11.66 16.93
C PRO A 769 -1.12 11.47 18.37
N GLY A 770 0.15 11.78 18.62
CA GLY A 770 0.76 11.67 19.95
C GLY A 770 1.17 10.26 20.39
N LEU A 771 1.23 9.29 19.46
CA LEU A 771 1.77 7.95 19.68
C LEU A 771 2.93 7.64 18.71
N SER A 772 3.92 8.53 18.63
CA SER A 772 5.17 8.32 17.86
C SER A 772 6.32 7.92 18.77
N GLY A 773 7.13 6.95 18.34
CA GLY A 773 8.35 6.48 19.02
C GLY A 773 8.16 5.73 20.34
N ALA A 774 7.32 6.21 21.25
CA ALA A 774 7.05 5.59 22.55
C ALA A 774 5.61 5.78 23.05
N CYS A 775 5.01 4.72 23.62
CA CYS A 775 3.68 4.74 24.24
C CYS A 775 3.59 3.82 25.45
N GLU A 776 2.60 4.05 26.34
CA GLU A 776 2.29 3.16 27.47
C GLU A 776 1.18 2.16 27.15
N LEU A 777 1.21 0.99 27.78
CA LEU A 777 0.16 -0.02 27.77
C LEU A 777 -0.62 0.02 29.09
N GLU A 778 -1.91 0.34 29.03
CA GLU A 778 -2.79 0.40 30.21
C GLU A 778 -3.81 -0.76 30.22
N GLY A 779 -3.85 -1.50 31.34
CA GLY A 779 -4.81 -2.57 31.61
C GLY A 779 -4.28 -4.00 31.41
N SER A 780 -4.92 -4.99 32.06
CA SER A 780 -4.67 -6.43 31.85
C SER A 780 -5.80 -7.06 31.02
N GLY A 781 -5.54 -8.20 30.39
CA GLY A 781 -6.48 -8.93 29.54
C GLY A 781 -6.41 -8.42 28.10
N GLN A 782 -7.01 -7.24 27.85
CA GLN A 782 -6.82 -6.48 26.62
C GLN A 782 -6.24 -5.09 26.97
N PRO A 783 -4.90 -4.93 26.92
CA PRO A 783 -4.27 -3.63 27.15
C PRO A 783 -4.64 -2.62 26.05
N SER A 784 -4.76 -1.35 26.45
CA SER A 784 -4.97 -0.21 25.55
C SER A 784 -3.70 0.65 25.44
N LEU A 785 -3.59 1.43 24.36
CA LEU A 785 -2.44 2.30 24.09
C LEU A 785 -2.69 3.71 24.64
N GLN A 786 -1.74 4.23 25.42
CA GLN A 786 -1.78 5.56 26.03
C GLN A 786 -0.57 6.40 25.59
N SER A 787 -0.79 7.69 25.31
CA SER A 787 0.30 8.63 25.01
C SER A 787 1.11 8.97 26.26
N MET A 788 2.43 9.10 26.09
CA MET A 788 3.36 9.53 27.14
C MET A 788 3.45 11.07 27.26
N GLY A 789 2.71 11.83 26.44
CA GLY A 789 2.75 13.30 26.42
C GLY A 789 3.96 13.91 25.71
N ILE A 790 4.61 13.14 24.83
CA ILE A 790 5.86 13.50 24.14
C ILE A 790 5.59 13.50 22.62
N GLN A 791 6.12 14.49 21.90
CA GLN A 791 6.13 14.52 20.44
C GLN A 791 7.53 14.12 19.97
N ILE A 792 7.65 12.91 19.40
CA ILE A 792 8.91 12.36 18.87
C ILE A 792 8.86 12.42 17.35
N GLN A 793 9.96 12.83 16.71
CA GLN A 793 10.11 12.94 15.27
C GLN A 793 11.43 12.28 14.81
N PRO A 794 11.51 11.75 13.57
CA PRO A 794 12.76 11.28 12.98
C PRO A 794 13.85 12.37 13.03
N SER A 795 15.11 11.98 13.22
CA SER A 795 16.25 12.92 13.23
C SER A 795 16.53 13.45 11.82
N SER A 796 16.51 14.77 11.64
CA SER A 796 16.61 15.43 10.32
C SER A 796 18.03 15.53 9.76
N SER A 797 18.98 14.71 10.25
CA SER A 797 20.38 14.79 9.83
C SER A 797 20.58 14.15 8.46
N SER A 798 20.78 14.99 7.43
CA SER A 798 21.16 14.54 6.10
C SER A 798 22.40 13.65 6.15
N SER A 799 22.28 12.39 5.72
CA SER A 799 23.42 11.48 5.59
C SER A 799 24.36 11.98 4.49
N SER A 800 25.36 12.77 4.86
CA SER A 800 26.41 13.21 3.93
C SER A 800 27.09 11.99 3.31
N GLU A 801 27.28 12.00 1.98
CA GLU A 801 27.68 10.85 1.15
C GLU A 801 29.06 10.22 1.46
N MET A 802 29.72 10.63 2.54
CA MET A 802 31.05 10.16 2.97
C MET A 802 31.07 9.43 4.33
N GLN A 803 29.97 8.80 4.75
CA GLN A 803 30.08 7.74 5.77
C GLN A 803 30.60 6.43 5.17
N LYS A 804 31.53 5.79 5.89
CA LYS A 804 32.23 4.58 5.45
C LYS A 804 31.25 3.40 5.47
N ARG A 805 30.86 2.93 4.28
CA ARG A 805 29.76 1.98 3.98
C ARG A 805 29.99 0.54 4.47
N ALA A 806 30.56 0.36 5.66
CA ALA A 806 31.19 -0.88 6.13
C ALA A 806 30.92 -1.19 7.62
N LEU A 807 29.82 -0.68 8.19
CA LEU A 807 29.34 -1.09 9.51
C LEU A 807 28.19 -2.09 9.33
N ASP A 808 28.36 -3.26 9.94
CA ASP A 808 27.47 -4.41 9.72
C ASP A 808 26.15 -4.27 10.49
N THR A 809 25.09 -4.86 9.91
CA THR A 809 23.70 -4.90 10.37
C THR A 809 23.49 -5.51 11.77
N SER A 810 24.55 -6.04 12.37
CA SER A 810 24.62 -6.56 13.74
C SER A 810 24.86 -5.50 14.83
N SER A 811 25.09 -4.23 14.47
CA SER A 811 25.72 -3.22 15.35
C SER A 811 24.88 -1.96 15.67
N GLY A 812 23.56 -1.95 15.45
CA GLY A 812 22.68 -0.82 15.80
C GLY A 812 22.93 0.52 15.07
N SER A 813 23.98 0.60 14.25
CA SER A 813 24.53 1.82 13.62
C SER A 813 23.66 2.45 12.53
N ASN A 814 22.59 1.77 12.10
CA ASN A 814 21.56 2.29 11.18
C ASN A 814 20.17 2.37 11.85
N ALA A 815 20.09 2.44 13.18
CA ALA A 815 18.81 2.52 13.88
C ALA A 815 18.26 3.96 13.87
N THR A 816 16.97 4.08 13.51
CA THR A 816 16.16 5.30 13.63
C THR A 816 15.08 5.11 14.71
N GLY A 817 14.52 6.21 15.22
CA GLY A 817 13.48 6.18 16.26
C GLY A 817 14.00 5.88 17.68
N VAL A 818 13.09 5.54 18.59
CA VAL A 818 13.43 5.20 19.98
C VAL A 818 13.88 3.73 20.04
N TYR A 819 15.06 3.46 20.56
CA TYR A 819 15.60 2.11 20.65
C TYR A 819 15.26 1.43 21.98
N GLY A 820 15.18 2.19 23.07
CA GLY A 820 14.85 1.65 24.38
C GLY A 820 14.56 2.74 25.41
N GLY A 821 14.15 2.31 26.60
CA GLY A 821 13.80 3.20 27.69
C GLY A 821 13.90 2.56 29.07
N LEU A 822 13.89 3.40 30.09
CA LEU A 822 13.93 3.01 31.50
C LEU A 822 12.96 3.87 32.32
N PHE A 823 12.37 3.28 33.35
CA PHE A 823 11.66 4.01 34.40
C PHE A 823 12.54 4.06 35.65
N TYR A 824 12.93 5.25 36.08
CA TYR A 824 13.70 5.48 37.30
C TYR A 824 12.82 6.09 38.39
N GLY A 825 12.52 5.30 39.43
CA GLY A 825 11.66 5.67 40.56
C GLY A 825 12.37 5.82 41.91
N ASP A 826 13.69 5.68 41.93
CA ASP A 826 14.49 5.66 43.16
C ASP A 826 14.91 7.07 43.62
N ASN A 827 15.42 7.16 44.85
CA ASN A 827 15.92 8.39 45.48
C ASN A 827 14.93 9.58 45.50
N GLY A 828 13.63 9.32 45.31
CA GLY A 828 12.58 10.34 45.25
C GLY A 828 12.44 11.03 43.88
N LEU A 829 13.04 10.46 42.82
CA LEU A 829 12.85 10.86 41.44
C LEU A 829 11.77 10.00 40.77
N ASN A 830 11.15 10.52 39.70
CA ASN A 830 10.18 9.79 38.86
C ASN A 830 10.43 10.18 37.39
N ILE A 831 11.50 9.61 36.82
CA ILE A 831 12.01 9.99 35.51
C ILE A 831 11.83 8.81 34.55
N THR A 832 11.16 9.06 33.43
CA THR A 832 11.20 8.15 32.27
C THR A 832 12.32 8.61 31.34
N ILE A 833 13.18 7.68 30.94
CA ILE A 833 14.38 7.91 30.13
C ILE A 833 14.16 7.21 28.80
N LEU A 834 14.36 7.89 27.68
CA LEU A 834 14.24 7.32 26.33
C LEU A 834 15.50 7.61 25.52
N GLY A 835 16.05 6.58 24.87
CA GLY A 835 17.28 6.63 24.08
C GLY A 835 17.08 6.02 22.69
N GLY A 836 17.71 6.62 21.68
CA GLY A 836 17.59 6.19 20.27
C GLY A 836 18.32 7.12 19.30
N SER A 837 17.75 7.27 18.11
CA SER A 837 18.11 8.27 17.07
C SER A 837 16.84 9.00 16.64
N PHE A 838 16.54 10.11 17.30
CA PHE A 838 15.29 10.86 17.16
C PHE A 838 15.44 12.29 17.66
N SER A 839 14.50 13.15 17.31
CA SER A 839 14.34 14.49 17.91
C SER A 839 13.01 14.59 18.66
N ALA A 840 12.93 15.47 19.65
CA ALA A 840 11.71 15.79 20.39
C ALA A 840 11.71 17.26 20.83
N GLU A 841 10.53 17.82 21.09
CA GLU A 841 10.40 19.15 21.69
C GLU A 841 10.49 19.07 23.22
N ALA A 842 11.43 19.81 23.82
CA ALA A 842 11.51 19.95 25.27
C ALA A 842 10.53 21.02 25.79
N SER A 843 10.16 20.97 27.07
CA SER A 843 9.12 21.84 27.67
C SER A 843 9.45 23.35 27.68
N ASN A 844 10.63 23.74 27.21
CA ASN A 844 11.08 25.12 27.01
C ASN A 844 10.99 25.58 25.54
N GLY A 845 10.50 24.74 24.62
CA GLY A 845 10.42 24.99 23.17
C GLY A 845 11.74 24.78 22.41
N SER A 846 12.76 24.17 23.02
CA SER A 846 13.99 23.79 22.30
C SER A 846 13.96 22.32 21.86
N THR A 847 14.50 22.02 20.69
CA THR A 847 14.72 20.64 20.23
C THR A 847 15.76 19.94 21.11
N VAL A 848 15.46 18.71 21.50
CA VAL A 848 16.39 17.77 22.15
C VAL A 848 16.51 16.51 21.29
N GLU A 849 17.69 15.89 21.28
CA GLU A 849 18.02 14.80 20.36
C GLU A 849 18.54 13.57 21.11
N ASN A 850 18.14 12.39 20.63
CA ASN A 850 18.72 11.06 20.89
C ASN A 850 18.66 10.51 22.34
N LEU A 851 18.65 11.35 23.37
CA LEU A 851 18.48 10.98 24.78
C LEU A 851 17.66 12.03 25.52
N ILE A 852 16.46 11.65 25.96
CA ILE A 852 15.52 12.55 26.66
C ILE A 852 15.11 12.01 28.03
N PHE A 853 14.79 12.94 28.93
CA PHE A 853 14.36 12.72 30.30
C PHE A 853 13.00 13.37 30.52
N VAL A 854 12.04 12.57 30.96
CA VAL A 854 10.64 12.96 31.15
C VAL A 854 10.32 12.81 32.63
N ASN A 855 10.31 13.93 33.35
CA ASN A 855 10.05 13.96 34.78
C ASN A 855 8.58 14.29 35.02
N ASN A 856 7.86 13.38 35.68
CA ASN A 856 6.43 13.51 35.95
C ASN A 856 6.20 13.78 37.44
N THR A 857 5.79 15.02 37.77
CA THR A 857 5.31 15.40 39.10
C THR A 857 3.78 15.28 39.19
N GLU A 858 3.19 15.47 40.37
CA GLU A 858 1.72 15.34 40.55
C GLU A 858 0.91 16.38 39.73
N ASP A 859 1.49 17.54 39.40
CA ASP A 859 0.82 18.64 38.70
C ASP A 859 1.45 19.02 37.33
N GLU A 860 2.74 18.71 37.08
CA GLU A 860 3.47 19.11 35.86
C GLU A 860 4.38 17.98 35.32
N GLN A 861 4.40 17.83 33.99
CA GLN A 861 5.35 17.01 33.23
C GLN A 861 6.41 17.91 32.59
N THR A 862 7.70 17.58 32.74
CA THR A 862 8.80 18.31 32.09
C THR A 862 9.69 17.39 31.27
N VAL A 863 9.84 17.70 29.99
CA VAL A 863 10.73 17.03 29.03
C VAL A 863 12.04 17.82 28.91
N THR A 864 13.16 17.16 29.09
CA THR A 864 14.53 17.70 28.97
C THR A 864 15.43 16.72 28.20
N GLY A 865 16.64 17.14 27.83
CA GLY A 865 17.60 16.32 27.09
C GLY A 865 19.03 16.84 27.26
N LEU A 866 19.99 16.11 26.69
CA LEU A 866 21.42 16.33 26.95
C LEU A 866 22.12 17.10 25.82
N GLY A 867 22.70 18.27 26.13
CA GLY A 867 23.42 19.10 25.13
C GLY A 867 24.93 18.81 25.08
N GLY A 868 25.57 18.97 23.91
CA GLY A 868 27.01 18.73 23.72
C GLY A 868 27.38 17.37 23.10
N LEU A 869 26.36 16.60 22.69
CA LEU A 869 26.51 15.44 21.81
C LEU A 869 26.30 15.84 20.36
N ASP A 870 26.87 15.06 19.44
CA ASP A 870 26.60 15.21 18.01
C ASP A 870 25.20 14.67 17.68
N SER A 871 24.47 15.36 16.81
CA SER A 871 23.10 15.02 16.41
C SER A 871 22.98 13.64 15.74
N SER A 872 24.08 13.11 15.20
CA SER A 872 24.16 11.76 14.64
C SER A 872 24.41 10.65 15.68
N SER A 873 24.40 10.97 16.97
CA SER A 873 24.58 9.98 18.04
C SER A 873 23.38 9.04 18.15
N ILE A 874 23.62 7.75 18.33
CA ILE A 874 22.56 6.75 18.52
C ILE A 874 22.73 6.08 19.89
N PHE A 875 21.71 6.11 20.73
CA PHE A 875 21.67 5.37 22.00
C PHE A 875 20.92 4.04 21.84
N VAL A 876 21.53 2.94 22.24
CA VAL A 876 20.95 1.58 22.13
C VAL A 876 21.01 0.77 23.42
N ALA A 877 21.78 1.19 24.42
CA ALA A 877 21.94 0.50 25.68
C ALA A 877 21.95 1.48 26.86
N MET A 878 21.22 1.16 27.93
CA MET A 878 21.12 1.99 29.14
C MET A 878 20.98 1.12 30.39
N ASP A 879 21.66 1.52 31.48
CA ASP A 879 21.42 0.96 32.82
C ASP A 879 21.79 2.00 33.90
N THR A 880 21.33 1.81 35.14
CA THR A 880 21.45 2.79 36.23
C THR A 880 22.06 2.22 37.50
N ILE A 881 22.97 2.96 38.12
CA ILE A 881 23.54 2.66 39.44
C ILE A 881 23.49 3.89 40.34
N ASP A 882 22.92 3.75 41.54
CA ASP A 882 22.48 4.86 42.39
C ASP A 882 21.68 5.90 41.57
N THR A 883 22.20 7.12 41.35
CA THR A 883 21.60 8.17 40.52
C THR A 883 22.30 8.38 39.18
N LEU A 884 23.26 7.51 38.83
CA LEU A 884 24.03 7.59 37.59
C LEU A 884 23.40 6.70 36.52
N LEU A 885 22.95 7.31 35.43
CA LEU A 885 22.61 6.62 34.18
C LEU A 885 23.88 6.43 33.35
N PHE A 886 24.16 5.19 32.97
CA PHE A 886 25.15 4.85 31.94
C PHE A 886 24.40 4.60 30.64
N ALA A 887 24.61 5.45 29.63
CA ALA A 887 23.93 5.36 28.34
C ALA A 887 24.96 5.23 27.19
N GLY A 888 24.83 4.18 26.39
CA GLY A 888 25.79 3.78 25.36
C GLY A 888 25.17 3.53 24.00
N GLY A 889 26.03 3.58 22.98
CA GLY A 889 25.69 3.30 21.59
C GLY A 889 26.76 3.81 20.64
N ALA A 890 26.35 4.26 19.46
CA ALA A 890 27.20 4.97 18.51
C ALA A 890 27.16 6.47 18.85
N VAL A 891 27.76 6.85 19.98
CA VAL A 891 27.64 8.21 20.57
C VAL A 891 28.96 8.97 20.42
N THR A 892 28.90 10.19 19.90
CA THR A 892 30.05 11.11 19.84
C THR A 892 29.70 12.49 20.35
N GLY A 893 30.67 13.21 20.93
CA GLY A 893 30.45 14.55 21.43
C GLY A 893 31.61 15.08 22.27
N SER A 894 31.38 16.22 22.94
CA SER A 894 32.37 16.80 23.84
C SER A 894 31.75 17.62 24.97
N ARG A 895 32.37 17.59 26.14
CA ARG A 895 32.00 18.41 27.31
C ARG A 895 33.25 18.91 28.01
N ASP A 896 33.33 20.21 28.29
CA ASP A 896 34.43 20.82 29.07
C ASP A 896 35.83 20.41 28.58
N ASP A 897 36.04 20.45 27.25
CA ASP A 897 37.24 19.99 26.52
C ASP A 897 37.57 18.47 26.62
N ALA A 898 36.70 17.66 27.23
CA ALA A 898 36.77 16.20 27.21
C ALA A 898 35.93 15.61 26.06
N GLU A 899 36.56 14.77 25.23
CA GLU A 899 35.90 13.97 24.20
C GLU A 899 35.05 12.87 24.84
N VAL A 900 33.86 12.63 24.28
CA VAL A 900 32.99 11.51 24.66
C VAL A 900 32.77 10.63 23.42
N ASN A 901 32.99 9.32 23.58
CA ASN A 901 32.86 8.35 22.50
C ASN A 901 32.35 7.01 23.05
N GLY A 902 31.26 6.50 22.46
CA GLY A 902 30.59 5.24 22.76
C GLY A 902 29.70 5.20 24.01
N LEU A 903 29.97 6.02 25.03
CA LEU A 903 29.30 5.99 26.33
C LEU A 903 29.27 7.37 27.01
N VAL A 904 28.11 7.78 27.51
CA VAL A 904 27.95 8.93 28.43
C VAL A 904 27.53 8.44 29.82
N VAL A 905 27.83 9.24 30.85
CA VAL A 905 27.24 9.06 32.19
C VAL A 905 26.51 10.32 32.61
N VAL A 906 25.24 10.20 33.01
CA VAL A 906 24.36 11.32 33.39
C VAL A 906 23.99 11.19 34.86
N ASP A 907 24.03 12.28 35.62
CA ASP A 907 23.49 12.34 36.97
C ASP A 907 22.01 12.73 36.90
N LEU A 908 21.14 11.76 37.20
CA LEU A 908 19.68 11.90 37.14
C LEU A 908 19.14 12.92 38.16
N THR A 909 19.92 13.30 39.18
CA THR A 909 19.52 14.37 40.12
C THR A 909 19.67 15.77 39.52
N THR A 910 20.60 15.96 38.58
CA THR A 910 20.84 17.24 37.91
C THR A 910 20.28 17.30 36.49
N GLY A 911 20.00 16.15 35.88
CA GLY A 911 19.60 16.06 34.46
C GLY A 911 20.73 16.44 33.49
N ASP A 912 21.97 16.23 33.91
CA ASP A 912 23.17 16.70 33.20
C ASP A 912 24.31 15.68 33.36
N PHE A 913 25.36 15.75 32.53
CA PHE A 913 26.47 14.80 32.60
C PHE A 913 27.07 14.74 34.01
N ALA A 914 27.34 13.53 34.48
CA ALA A 914 28.00 13.30 35.75
C ALA A 914 29.37 14.04 35.80
N PRO A 915 29.76 14.65 36.94
CA PRO A 915 30.99 15.45 37.06
C PRO A 915 32.31 14.71 36.78
N ASN A 916 32.27 13.39 36.58
CA ASN A 916 33.42 12.56 36.21
C ASN A 916 32.95 11.64 35.09
N GLN A 917 33.21 11.99 33.83
CA GLN A 917 32.97 11.07 32.72
C GLN A 917 34.04 9.96 32.70
N PRO A 918 33.67 8.72 32.34
CA PRO A 918 34.64 7.70 31.99
C PRO A 918 35.52 8.17 30.82
N PRO A 919 36.84 7.84 30.79
CA PRO A 919 37.66 8.06 29.61
C PRO A 919 37.05 7.41 28.37
N ALA A 920 36.94 8.17 27.27
CA ALA A 920 36.27 7.77 26.02
C ALA A 920 36.74 6.40 25.48
N LEU A 921 35.81 5.66 24.88
CA LEU A 921 36.14 4.42 24.16
C LEU A 921 36.84 4.72 22.82
N GLY A 922 37.52 3.74 22.24
CA GLY A 922 38.24 3.91 20.98
C GLY A 922 38.48 2.62 20.21
N GLY A 923 38.59 2.74 18.89
CA GLY A 923 38.80 1.65 17.93
C GLY A 923 38.75 2.20 16.50
N GLU A 924 38.69 1.32 15.49
CA GLU A 924 38.23 1.71 14.15
C GLU A 924 36.71 1.91 14.11
N THR A 925 35.99 1.08 14.87
CA THR A 925 34.57 1.21 15.24
C THR A 925 34.48 1.45 16.74
N VAL A 926 33.48 2.22 17.18
CA VAL A 926 33.09 2.36 18.59
C VAL A 926 31.57 2.36 18.68
N VAL A 927 31.00 1.24 19.13
CA VAL A 927 29.58 1.11 19.46
C VAL A 927 29.42 0.30 20.75
N VAL A 928 28.63 0.80 21.70
CA VAL A 928 28.21 0.05 22.90
C VAL A 928 26.81 -0.51 22.69
N ASN A 929 26.69 -1.83 22.55
CA ASN A 929 25.41 -2.51 22.36
C ASN A 929 24.76 -2.96 23.68
N ALA A 930 25.54 -3.06 24.76
CA ALA A 930 25.07 -3.53 26.05
C ALA A 930 25.74 -2.79 27.22
N VAL A 931 24.94 -2.42 28.21
CA VAL A 931 25.38 -1.91 29.52
C VAL A 931 24.69 -2.77 30.57
N ALA A 932 25.43 -3.25 31.56
CA ALA A 932 24.90 -4.12 32.61
C ALA A 932 25.59 -3.83 33.95
N THR A 933 24.86 -3.25 34.89
CA THR A 933 25.27 -3.04 36.28
C THR A 933 25.34 -4.38 37.02
N GLN A 934 26.42 -4.60 37.77
CA GLN A 934 26.58 -5.84 38.52
C GLN A 934 25.72 -5.80 39.80
N PRO A 935 24.87 -6.83 40.07
CA PRO A 935 24.06 -6.87 41.28
C PRO A 935 24.91 -6.79 42.57
N GLU A 936 24.46 -5.98 43.53
CA GLU A 936 25.11 -5.74 44.83
C GLU A 936 26.57 -5.23 44.74
N SER A 937 26.93 -4.50 43.67
CA SER A 937 28.30 -4.05 43.38
C SER A 937 28.35 -2.58 42.91
N SER A 938 29.54 -1.96 42.92
CA SER A 938 29.81 -0.61 42.38
C SER A 938 30.17 -0.61 40.88
N ILE A 939 30.06 -1.77 40.22
CA ILE A 939 30.68 -2.05 38.92
C ILE A 939 29.63 -2.06 37.80
N VAL A 940 29.94 -1.37 36.69
CA VAL A 940 29.13 -1.35 35.46
C VAL A 940 29.91 -1.99 34.31
N PHE A 941 29.38 -3.05 33.72
CA PHE A 941 29.95 -3.69 32.53
C PHE A 941 29.41 -3.03 31.26
N VAL A 942 30.28 -2.86 30.28
CA VAL A 942 30.02 -2.17 29.01
C VAL A 942 30.56 -3.04 27.88
N GLY A 943 29.69 -3.44 26.95
CA GLY A 943 29.98 -4.39 25.88
C GLY A 943 29.51 -3.93 24.51
N GLY A 944 30.25 -4.30 23.46
CA GLY A 944 29.93 -3.91 22.08
C GLY A 944 31.07 -4.18 21.10
N ASP A 945 31.31 -3.24 20.19
CA ASP A 945 32.44 -3.22 19.25
C ASP A 945 33.32 -1.99 19.50
N PHE A 946 34.45 -2.19 20.16
CA PHE A 946 35.50 -1.20 20.46
C PHE A 946 36.78 -1.93 20.90
N GLU A 947 37.94 -1.26 20.89
CA GLU A 947 39.26 -1.87 21.17
C GLU A 947 39.95 -1.40 22.47
N ARG A 948 39.54 -0.26 23.01
CA ARG A 948 40.15 0.38 24.18
C ARG A 948 39.18 1.29 24.91
N ALA A 949 39.47 1.50 26.19
CA ALA A 949 38.81 2.47 27.06
C ALA A 949 39.85 3.48 27.58
N GLY A 950 39.90 4.66 26.98
CA GLY A 950 40.97 5.63 27.14
C GLY A 950 42.35 5.04 26.80
N ALA A 951 43.22 4.93 27.81
CA ALA A 951 44.55 4.33 27.67
C ALA A 951 44.59 2.81 27.92
N LEU A 952 43.50 2.19 28.38
CA LEU A 952 43.42 0.76 28.65
C LEU A 952 43.05 0.00 27.37
N THR A 953 43.93 -0.90 26.90
CA THR A 953 43.56 -1.89 25.87
C THR A 953 42.53 -2.85 26.47
N CYS A 954 41.32 -2.84 25.92
CA CYS A 954 40.18 -3.55 26.45
C CYS A 954 39.15 -3.61 25.31
N ARG A 955 39.11 -4.77 24.63
CA ARG A 955 38.29 -5.00 23.45
C ARG A 955 37.01 -5.75 23.84
N THR A 956 35.91 -5.50 23.13
CA THR A 956 34.62 -6.21 23.23
C THR A 956 33.85 -5.96 24.54
N MET A 957 34.50 -6.03 25.70
CA MET A 957 33.89 -5.77 27.02
C MET A 957 34.88 -5.16 28.02
N CYS A 958 34.48 -4.09 28.70
CA CYS A 958 35.17 -3.49 29.83
C CYS A 958 34.23 -3.37 31.04
N TYR A 959 34.78 -3.09 32.22
CA TYR A 959 33.96 -2.64 33.35
C TYR A 959 34.51 -1.36 34.00
N TYR A 960 33.59 -0.49 34.41
CA TYR A 960 33.89 0.75 35.12
C TYR A 960 33.53 0.58 36.59
N ASP A 961 34.49 0.84 37.48
CA ASP A 961 34.25 0.90 38.92
C ASP A 961 33.86 2.34 39.27
N THR A 962 32.63 2.54 39.75
CA THR A 962 32.08 3.87 40.06
C THR A 962 32.67 4.49 41.33
N GLU A 963 33.17 3.68 42.28
CA GLU A 963 33.87 4.17 43.48
C GLU A 963 35.31 4.58 43.13
N ALA A 964 36.05 3.70 42.42
CA ALA A 964 37.43 3.98 42.03
C ALA A 964 37.57 4.91 40.81
N ARG A 965 36.47 5.14 40.07
CA ARG A 965 36.36 6.00 38.88
C ARG A 965 37.32 5.63 37.75
N GLN A 966 37.51 4.33 37.52
CA GLN A 966 38.46 3.82 36.53
C GLN A 966 37.91 2.64 35.73
N TRP A 967 38.38 2.54 34.48
CA TRP A 967 38.20 1.37 33.64
C TRP A 967 39.11 0.23 34.08
N ASN A 968 38.58 -0.99 34.06
CA ASN A 968 39.30 -2.23 34.26
C ASN A 968 38.92 -3.23 33.14
N SER A 969 39.78 -4.24 32.95
CA SER A 969 39.52 -5.34 32.02
C SER A 969 38.87 -6.51 32.77
N PRO A 970 37.83 -7.17 32.22
CA PRO A 970 37.18 -8.33 32.85
C PRO A 970 38.06 -9.60 32.86
N GLY A 971 39.17 -9.61 32.14
CA GLY A 971 40.02 -10.78 31.92
C GLY A 971 40.30 -11.01 30.43
N PRO A 972 41.30 -11.84 30.08
CA PRO A 972 41.58 -12.19 28.69
C PRO A 972 40.66 -13.32 28.22
N GLY A 973 40.40 -13.38 26.91
CA GLY A 973 39.85 -14.58 26.25
C GLY A 973 38.55 -14.38 25.48
N LEU A 974 37.89 -13.22 25.61
CA LEU A 974 36.76 -12.80 24.78
C LEU A 974 37.24 -11.88 23.63
N ASP A 975 36.70 -12.08 22.43
CA ASP A 975 36.84 -11.21 21.25
C ASP A 975 35.51 -11.27 20.43
N GLY A 976 35.36 -10.40 19.45
CA GLY A 976 34.13 -10.25 18.65
C GLY A 976 33.21 -9.12 19.12
N THR A 977 31.91 -9.23 18.82
CA THR A 977 30.91 -8.19 19.09
C THR A 977 29.81 -8.72 20.00
N ILE A 978 29.59 -8.05 21.13
CA ILE A 978 28.46 -8.32 22.04
C ILE A 978 27.19 -7.67 21.47
N SER A 979 26.07 -8.39 21.48
CA SER A 979 24.73 -7.86 21.22
C SER A 979 24.00 -7.53 22.52
N THR A 980 24.08 -8.42 23.52
CA THR A 980 23.37 -8.26 24.81
C THR A 980 24.10 -8.98 25.96
N MET A 981 23.84 -8.55 27.19
CA MET A 981 24.39 -9.08 28.43
C MET A 981 23.28 -9.23 29.48
N THR A 982 23.30 -10.30 30.27
CA THR A 982 22.28 -10.55 31.32
C THR A 982 22.89 -11.23 32.53
N TRP A 983 22.74 -10.63 33.72
CA TRP A 983 23.19 -11.25 34.98
C TRP A 983 22.23 -12.35 35.42
N ILE A 984 22.79 -13.52 35.76
CA ILE A 984 22.04 -14.67 36.27
C ILE A 984 22.32 -14.93 37.76
N SER A 985 23.40 -14.34 38.29
CA SER A 985 23.76 -14.30 39.70
C SER A 985 24.58 -13.02 39.97
N ASN A 986 24.90 -12.71 41.24
CA ASN A 986 25.78 -11.58 41.57
C ASN A 986 27.21 -11.73 41.00
N ASN A 987 27.60 -12.91 40.50
CA ASN A 987 28.93 -13.18 39.95
C ASN A 987 28.92 -13.75 38.53
N ASP A 988 27.77 -14.19 38.00
CA ASP A 988 27.69 -14.90 36.73
C ASP A 988 26.87 -14.08 35.72
N LEU A 989 27.48 -13.79 34.58
CA LEU A 989 26.93 -13.00 33.48
C LEU A 989 26.85 -13.86 32.22
N ILE A 990 25.70 -13.87 31.54
CA ILE A 990 25.56 -14.41 30.19
C ILE A 990 25.77 -13.28 29.18
N ILE A 991 26.51 -13.59 28.12
CA ILE A 991 26.87 -12.67 27.03
C ILE A 991 26.47 -13.33 25.72
N ALA A 992 25.77 -12.61 24.84
CA ALA A 992 25.34 -13.12 23.54
C ALA A 992 25.76 -12.17 22.40
N GLY A 993 26.08 -12.72 21.24
CA GLY A 993 26.50 -11.96 20.06
C GLY A 993 27.22 -12.78 19.00
N ASN A 994 28.17 -12.16 18.32
CA ASN A 994 29.13 -12.83 17.43
C ASN A 994 30.48 -12.90 18.15
N LEU A 995 30.70 -13.97 18.91
CA LEU A 995 31.75 -14.03 19.94
C LEU A 995 32.82 -15.06 19.61
N THR A 996 34.01 -14.87 20.17
CA THR A 996 35.07 -15.87 20.22
C THR A 996 35.57 -16.00 21.65
N VAL A 997 35.53 -17.21 22.22
CA VAL A 997 36.05 -17.51 23.56
C VAL A 997 37.24 -18.46 23.44
N GLY A 998 38.42 -18.01 23.88
CA GLY A 998 39.66 -18.79 23.83
C GLY A 998 40.12 -19.18 22.41
N GLY A 999 39.62 -18.49 21.38
CA GLY A 999 39.86 -18.81 19.97
C GLY A 999 38.79 -19.71 19.31
N ASN A 1000 37.77 -20.16 20.06
CA ASN A 1000 36.62 -20.89 19.51
C ASN A 1000 35.46 -19.93 19.26
N THR A 1001 34.86 -19.98 18.07
CA THR A 1001 33.66 -19.19 17.74
C THR A 1001 32.44 -19.69 18.52
N THR A 1002 31.67 -18.77 19.11
CA THR A 1002 30.42 -19.06 19.83
C THR A 1002 29.43 -17.92 19.67
N THR A 1003 28.15 -18.21 19.84
CA THR A 1003 27.06 -17.23 19.79
C THR A 1003 26.66 -16.76 21.19
N ILE A 1004 26.97 -17.55 22.22
CA ILE A 1004 26.71 -17.28 23.64
C ILE A 1004 27.93 -17.72 24.47
N ALA A 1005 28.27 -16.91 25.47
CA ALA A 1005 29.33 -17.16 26.44
C ALA A 1005 28.84 -16.88 27.87
N THR A 1006 29.50 -17.47 28.85
CA THR A 1006 29.35 -17.14 30.27
C THR A 1006 30.61 -16.43 30.76
N TYR A 1007 30.45 -15.50 31.70
CA TYR A 1007 31.54 -14.81 32.39
C TYR A 1007 31.34 -14.91 33.89
N ASN A 1008 32.39 -15.28 34.62
CA ASN A 1008 32.39 -15.27 36.09
C ASN A 1008 33.25 -14.12 36.62
N ALA A 1009 32.59 -13.12 37.22
CA ALA A 1009 33.21 -11.89 37.73
C ALA A 1009 34.14 -12.10 38.95
N LYS A 1010 34.13 -13.28 39.57
CA LYS A 1010 34.99 -13.61 40.71
C LYS A 1010 36.25 -14.37 40.30
N GLU A 1011 36.16 -15.15 39.23
CA GLU A 1011 37.29 -15.88 38.63
C GLU A 1011 37.95 -15.11 37.47
N GLU A 1012 37.33 -14.02 36.99
CA GLU A 1012 37.75 -13.22 35.84
C GLU A 1012 37.93 -14.08 34.58
N SER A 1013 36.99 -15.02 34.37
CA SER A 1013 37.06 -16.10 33.38
C SER A 1013 35.85 -16.13 32.45
N PHE A 1014 36.08 -16.56 31.19
CA PHE A 1014 35.05 -16.75 30.17
C PHE A 1014 34.95 -18.22 29.75
N GLU A 1015 33.74 -18.72 29.58
CA GLU A 1015 33.48 -20.06 29.03
C GLU A 1015 32.45 -20.01 27.89
N THR A 1016 32.51 -20.98 26.97
CA THR A 1016 31.49 -21.14 25.91
C THR A 1016 30.23 -21.77 26.50
N PHE A 1017 29.06 -21.20 26.22
CA PHE A 1017 27.78 -21.75 26.69
C PHE A 1017 27.47 -23.10 26.02
N GLU A 1018 26.99 -24.08 26.79
CA GLU A 1018 26.74 -25.44 26.29
C GLU A 1018 25.64 -25.44 25.21
N GLY A 1019 25.94 -26.03 24.05
CA GLY A 1019 25.00 -26.13 22.93
C GLY A 1019 24.87 -24.86 22.07
N ALA A 1020 25.54 -23.75 22.40
CA ALA A 1020 25.46 -22.49 21.63
C ALA A 1020 25.82 -22.65 20.13
N SER A 1021 26.70 -23.60 19.81
CA SER A 1021 27.09 -23.95 18.43
C SER A 1021 25.99 -24.65 17.59
N ALA A 1022 24.84 -24.97 18.18
CA ALA A 1022 23.68 -25.49 17.45
C ALA A 1022 22.76 -24.38 16.90
N LEU A 1023 22.99 -23.11 17.25
CA LEU A 1023 22.21 -21.98 16.74
C LEU A 1023 22.64 -21.60 15.30
N PRO A 1024 21.72 -21.19 14.41
CA PRO A 1024 22.04 -20.92 12.99
C PRO A 1024 22.95 -19.73 12.74
N GLY A 1025 23.09 -18.82 13.71
CA GLY A 1025 23.87 -17.59 13.56
C GLY A 1025 24.00 -16.80 14.86
N PRO A 1026 24.63 -15.61 14.81
CA PRO A 1026 24.78 -14.74 15.97
C PRO A 1026 23.45 -14.43 16.66
N VAL A 1027 23.46 -14.44 17.98
CA VAL A 1027 22.27 -14.08 18.78
C VAL A 1027 22.19 -12.56 18.88
N MET A 1028 21.04 -12.01 18.50
CA MET A 1028 20.73 -10.58 18.56
C MET A 1028 19.85 -10.26 19.76
N ALA A 1029 18.89 -11.13 20.07
CA ALA A 1029 18.01 -11.02 21.23
C ALA A 1029 18.10 -12.28 22.09
N LEU A 1030 18.26 -12.11 23.39
CA LEU A 1030 18.28 -13.19 24.39
C LEU A 1030 17.32 -12.81 25.53
N GLY A 1031 16.48 -13.75 25.97
CA GLY A 1031 15.58 -13.56 27.11
C GLY A 1031 15.51 -14.82 27.97
N ALA A 1032 15.52 -14.67 29.29
CA ALA A 1032 15.30 -15.80 30.19
C ALA A 1032 13.86 -16.29 30.06
N ALA A 1033 13.65 -17.62 30.03
CA ALA A 1033 12.29 -18.18 29.97
C ALA A 1033 11.64 -18.26 31.36
N ASP A 1034 12.43 -18.41 32.42
CA ASP A 1034 11.99 -18.39 33.81
C ASP A 1034 13.05 -17.80 34.76
N ASN A 1035 12.67 -17.62 36.03
CA ASN A 1035 13.54 -17.06 37.08
C ASN A 1035 14.60 -18.02 37.64
N SER A 1036 14.71 -19.25 37.11
CA SER A 1036 15.78 -20.19 37.44
C SER A 1036 17.03 -19.98 36.58
N TYR A 1037 16.91 -19.24 35.47
CA TYR A 1037 17.98 -18.96 34.51
C TYR A 1037 18.62 -20.21 33.87
N ASN A 1038 17.96 -21.37 33.93
CA ASN A 1038 18.38 -22.59 33.24
C ASN A 1038 17.77 -22.74 31.83
N THR A 1039 16.73 -21.96 31.53
CA THR A 1039 15.93 -22.00 30.30
C THR A 1039 15.95 -20.64 29.62
N TRP A 1040 16.16 -20.62 28.30
CA TRP A 1040 16.45 -19.38 27.55
C TRP A 1040 15.74 -19.35 26.20
N TRP A 1041 15.39 -18.15 25.76
CA TRP A 1041 14.97 -17.85 24.39
C TRP A 1041 16.09 -17.07 23.70
N ALA A 1042 16.48 -17.51 22.50
CA ALA A 1042 17.44 -16.82 21.65
C ALA A 1042 16.87 -16.60 20.26
N ALA A 1043 17.09 -15.40 19.71
CA ALA A 1043 16.75 -15.05 18.34
C ALA A 1043 17.89 -14.31 17.65
N GLY A 1044 17.93 -14.42 16.33
CA GLY A 1044 18.98 -13.84 15.49
C GLY A 1044 18.71 -14.10 14.02
N ARG A 1045 19.75 -14.01 13.19
CA ARG A 1045 19.67 -14.28 11.74
C ARG A 1045 20.75 -15.25 11.29
N ASN A 1046 20.41 -16.09 10.32
CA ASN A 1046 21.37 -16.93 9.60
C ASN A 1046 22.21 -16.05 8.64
N PRO A 1047 23.55 -16.04 8.74
CA PRO A 1047 24.40 -15.25 7.85
C PRO A 1047 24.42 -15.71 6.39
N GLU A 1048 24.00 -16.94 6.08
CA GLU A 1048 24.07 -17.49 4.71
C GLU A 1048 22.89 -17.08 3.82
N ASP A 1049 21.68 -16.97 4.38
CA ASP A 1049 20.43 -16.67 3.65
C ASP A 1049 19.65 -15.47 4.21
N GLY A 1050 20.06 -14.91 5.35
CA GLY A 1050 19.41 -13.76 6.00
C GLY A 1050 18.12 -14.09 6.77
N THR A 1051 17.72 -15.37 6.84
CA THR A 1051 16.49 -15.78 7.54
C THR A 1051 16.58 -15.57 9.05
N GLY A 1052 15.48 -15.14 9.66
CA GLY A 1052 15.37 -15.00 11.12
C GLY A 1052 15.14 -16.35 11.80
N PHE A 1053 15.74 -16.56 12.98
CA PHE A 1053 15.49 -17.74 13.82
C PHE A 1053 15.00 -17.35 15.22
N LEU A 1054 14.23 -18.25 15.84
CA LEU A 1054 13.84 -18.23 17.25
C LEU A 1054 13.99 -19.65 17.81
N SER A 1055 14.67 -19.79 18.95
CA SER A 1055 14.92 -21.08 19.59
C SER A 1055 14.81 -21.00 21.10
N LYS A 1056 14.30 -22.08 21.72
CA LYS A 1056 14.29 -22.29 23.18
C LYS A 1056 15.42 -23.23 23.60
N TYR A 1057 16.14 -22.90 24.65
CA TYR A 1057 17.09 -23.78 25.32
C TYR A 1057 16.47 -24.44 26.55
N GLU A 1058 16.58 -25.76 26.64
CA GLU A 1058 16.23 -26.56 27.81
C GLU A 1058 17.04 -27.87 27.82
N ASP A 1059 17.45 -28.32 29.01
CA ASP A 1059 18.23 -29.56 29.24
C ASP A 1059 19.43 -29.78 28.28
N GLY A 1060 20.20 -28.72 28.00
CA GLY A 1060 21.41 -28.80 27.15
C GLY A 1060 21.13 -28.76 25.64
N SER A 1061 19.88 -28.54 25.22
CA SER A 1061 19.45 -28.61 23.82
C SER A 1061 18.68 -27.37 23.37
N TRP A 1062 18.84 -26.99 22.11
CA TRP A 1062 18.06 -25.93 21.47
C TRP A 1062 16.94 -26.53 20.62
N THR A 1063 15.70 -26.11 20.87
CA THR A 1063 14.52 -26.44 20.06
C THR A 1063 14.10 -25.21 19.27
N ALA A 1064 14.16 -25.29 17.94
CA ALA A 1064 13.75 -24.19 17.06
C ALA A 1064 12.22 -24.05 17.00
N VAL A 1065 11.74 -22.81 16.88
CA VAL A 1065 10.33 -22.48 16.62
C VAL A 1065 10.15 -22.32 15.09
N PRO A 1066 9.21 -23.05 14.46
CA PRO A 1066 8.89 -22.86 13.05
C PRO A 1066 8.09 -21.58 12.80
N ASP A 1067 7.75 -21.33 11.53
CA ASP A 1067 6.79 -20.31 11.07
C ASP A 1067 7.19 -18.82 11.21
N LEU A 1068 8.49 -18.52 11.26
CA LEU A 1068 8.99 -17.17 10.94
C LEU A 1068 9.08 -16.97 9.41
N GLY A 1069 8.43 -15.92 8.91
CA GLY A 1069 8.47 -15.54 7.49
C GLY A 1069 9.77 -14.86 7.08
N GLU A 1070 10.02 -14.80 5.77
CA GLU A 1070 11.17 -14.08 5.20
C GLU A 1070 11.21 -12.60 5.65
N GLY A 1071 12.40 -12.03 5.76
CA GLY A 1071 12.60 -10.64 6.22
C GLY A 1071 12.51 -10.43 7.74
N THR A 1072 11.99 -11.40 8.52
CA THR A 1072 11.84 -11.28 9.98
C THR A 1072 13.14 -10.81 10.68
N SER A 1073 12.98 -9.93 11.66
CA SER A 1073 14.03 -9.46 12.57
C SER A 1073 13.46 -9.30 13.97
N ILE A 1074 13.96 -10.08 14.92
CA ILE A 1074 13.57 -9.97 16.34
C ILE A 1074 14.64 -9.15 17.06
N ARG A 1075 14.22 -8.03 17.68
CA ARG A 1075 15.07 -7.12 18.47
C ARG A 1075 15.00 -7.40 19.97
N ALA A 1076 13.82 -7.76 20.49
CA ALA A 1076 13.65 -8.11 21.89
C ALA A 1076 12.71 -9.31 22.09
N LEU A 1077 12.94 -10.02 23.19
CA LEU A 1077 12.24 -11.23 23.63
C LEU A 1077 11.81 -11.03 25.09
N GLN A 1078 10.52 -11.14 25.39
CA GLN A 1078 10.01 -10.99 26.75
C GLN A 1078 8.93 -12.01 27.08
N VAL A 1079 9.13 -12.83 28.10
CA VAL A 1079 8.05 -13.68 28.65
C VAL A 1079 7.10 -12.83 29.49
N LEU A 1080 5.80 -13.04 29.32
CA LEU A 1080 4.73 -12.36 30.03
C LEU A 1080 3.74 -13.39 30.58
N SER A 1081 3.19 -13.14 31.77
CA SER A 1081 2.07 -13.94 32.30
C SER A 1081 0.75 -13.59 31.62
N VAL A 1082 -0.18 -14.55 31.59
CA VAL A 1082 -1.55 -14.33 31.09
C VAL A 1082 -2.61 -14.40 32.19
N THR A 1083 -3.71 -13.66 32.01
CA THR A 1083 -4.90 -13.65 32.86
C THR A 1083 -5.76 -14.90 32.68
N ASP A 1084 -5.75 -15.49 31.48
CA ASP A 1084 -6.48 -16.70 31.12
C ASP A 1084 -5.52 -17.68 30.42
N ASN A 1085 -5.40 -18.89 30.98
CA ASN A 1085 -4.48 -19.92 30.50
C ASN A 1085 -4.87 -20.46 29.11
N HIS A 1086 -3.88 -20.73 28.26
CA HIS A 1086 -4.03 -21.46 27.00
C HIS A 1086 -3.68 -22.96 27.16
N ASP A 1087 -3.52 -23.70 26.07
CA ASP A 1087 -2.94 -25.05 26.10
C ASP A 1087 -1.42 -24.94 26.30
N GLY A 1088 -0.87 -25.72 27.25
CA GLY A 1088 0.58 -25.75 27.52
C GLY A 1088 1.32 -26.73 26.60
N THR A 1089 2.55 -26.38 26.23
CA THR A 1089 3.43 -27.19 25.37
C THR A 1089 4.84 -27.32 25.97
N ASP A 1090 5.67 -28.19 25.40
CA ASP A 1090 7.08 -28.29 25.78
C ASP A 1090 7.87 -26.98 25.50
N LEU A 1091 7.36 -26.12 24.62
CA LEU A 1091 7.91 -24.80 24.35
C LEU A 1091 7.41 -23.75 25.34
N MET A 1092 6.12 -23.74 25.70
CA MET A 1092 5.52 -22.68 26.52
C MET A 1092 4.58 -23.22 27.62
N PRO A 1093 4.77 -22.81 28.90
CA PRO A 1093 3.80 -23.06 29.97
C PRO A 1093 2.42 -22.47 29.64
N ASN A 1094 1.37 -23.00 30.26
CA ASN A 1094 0.00 -22.60 29.94
C ASN A 1094 -0.43 -21.24 30.53
N ASP A 1095 0.38 -20.66 31.43
CA ASP A 1095 0.15 -19.37 32.08
C ASP A 1095 1.11 -18.27 31.59
N GLN A 1096 1.80 -18.49 30.46
CA GLN A 1096 2.82 -17.58 29.93
C GLN A 1096 2.81 -17.50 28.40
N VAL A 1097 3.10 -16.32 27.84
CA VAL A 1097 3.37 -16.12 26.41
C VAL A 1097 4.72 -15.43 26.21
N LEU A 1098 5.35 -15.67 25.06
CA LEU A 1098 6.56 -14.95 24.64
C LEU A 1098 6.20 -13.82 23.68
N MET A 1099 6.49 -12.59 24.08
CA MET A 1099 6.42 -11.41 23.24
C MET A 1099 7.68 -11.28 22.37
N LEU A 1100 7.47 -11.17 21.07
CA LEU A 1100 8.48 -10.92 20.05
C LEU A 1100 8.33 -9.46 19.60
N SER A 1101 9.38 -8.64 19.75
CA SER A 1101 9.40 -7.25 19.26
C SER A 1101 10.39 -7.11 18.11
N GLY A 1102 10.00 -6.44 17.03
CA GLY A 1102 10.88 -6.20 15.89
C GLY A 1102 10.13 -5.87 14.60
N ASN A 1103 10.44 -6.63 13.54
CA ASN A 1103 9.70 -6.76 12.30
C ASN A 1103 9.38 -8.26 12.16
N ILE A 1104 8.14 -8.67 12.43
CA ILE A 1104 7.75 -10.07 12.59
C ILE A 1104 6.81 -10.47 11.44
N ASN A 1105 7.37 -11.11 10.41
CA ASN A 1105 6.57 -11.67 9.34
C ASN A 1105 6.07 -13.06 9.73
N THR A 1106 4.77 -13.28 9.60
CA THR A 1106 4.11 -14.58 9.82
C THR A 1106 3.44 -15.03 8.52
N ALA A 1107 3.53 -16.33 8.20
CA ALA A 1107 2.95 -16.88 6.98
C ALA A 1107 1.41 -16.82 6.95
N SER A 1108 0.76 -16.65 8.11
CA SER A 1108 -0.69 -16.72 8.31
C SER A 1108 -1.37 -15.38 8.59
N ALA A 1109 -0.65 -14.38 9.09
CA ALA A 1109 -1.22 -13.10 9.53
C ALA A 1109 -0.48 -11.85 9.02
N GLY A 1110 0.58 -12.00 8.21
CA GLY A 1110 1.33 -10.88 7.64
C GLY A 1110 2.42 -10.34 8.57
N ASN A 1111 2.78 -9.07 8.38
CA ASN A 1111 3.79 -8.37 9.18
C ASN A 1111 3.17 -7.72 10.43
N ALA A 1112 3.90 -7.75 11.54
CA ALA A 1112 3.60 -7.04 12.77
C ALA A 1112 4.88 -6.59 13.50
N SER A 1113 4.83 -5.42 14.11
CA SER A 1113 5.90 -4.88 14.97
C SER A 1113 6.03 -5.63 16.29
N VAL A 1114 4.92 -6.17 16.82
CA VAL A 1114 4.90 -7.09 17.96
C VAL A 1114 3.99 -8.28 17.69
N ALA A 1115 4.48 -9.48 18.00
CA ALA A 1115 3.68 -10.70 18.04
C ALA A 1115 3.82 -11.46 19.36
N LEU A 1116 2.82 -12.28 19.71
CA LEU A 1116 2.79 -13.14 20.88
C LEU A 1116 2.84 -14.60 20.46
N PHE A 1117 3.72 -15.37 21.09
CA PHE A 1117 3.87 -16.81 20.89
C PHE A 1117 3.42 -17.59 22.13
N ASN A 1118 2.42 -18.46 21.97
CA ASN A 1118 1.81 -19.26 23.03
C ASN A 1118 2.36 -20.71 23.12
N GLY A 1119 3.47 -21.02 22.43
CA GLY A 1119 4.00 -22.38 22.35
C GLY A 1119 3.52 -23.20 21.15
N THR A 1120 2.56 -22.72 20.36
CA THR A 1120 2.13 -23.33 19.08
C THR A 1120 1.94 -22.33 17.95
N THR A 1121 1.43 -21.13 18.23
CA THR A 1121 1.07 -20.13 17.22
C THR A 1121 1.67 -18.78 17.56
N ILE A 1122 2.21 -18.10 16.56
CA ILE A 1122 2.59 -16.68 16.62
C ILE A 1122 1.39 -15.86 16.14
N VAL A 1123 0.93 -14.91 16.95
CA VAL A 1123 -0.24 -14.05 16.66
C VAL A 1123 0.19 -12.58 16.76
N PRO A 1124 -0.09 -11.72 15.77
CA PRO A 1124 0.12 -10.28 15.88
C PRO A 1124 -0.58 -9.68 17.11
N PHE A 1125 0.06 -8.68 17.73
CA PHE A 1125 -0.49 -7.96 18.88
C PHE A 1125 -0.44 -6.44 18.68
N VAL A 1126 0.67 -5.92 18.15
CA VAL A 1126 0.83 -4.48 17.90
C VAL A 1126 1.29 -4.25 16.46
N LEU A 1127 0.60 -3.34 15.79
CA LEU A 1127 0.88 -2.90 14.43
C LEU A 1127 1.37 -1.45 14.47
N ALA A 1128 2.55 -1.18 13.92
CA ALA A 1128 3.13 0.16 13.83
C ALA A 1128 3.47 0.54 12.39
N THR A 1129 3.45 1.84 12.10
CA THR A 1129 3.62 2.41 10.75
C THR A 1129 4.44 3.70 10.82
N LYS A 1130 5.14 4.00 9.73
CA LYS A 1130 5.85 5.25 9.52
C LYS A 1130 5.06 6.20 8.60
N ALA A 1131 5.36 7.49 8.66
CA ALA A 1131 4.71 8.51 7.84
C ALA A 1131 4.88 8.28 6.31
N ASP A 1132 5.92 7.57 5.88
CA ASP A 1132 6.16 7.25 4.47
C ASP A 1132 5.32 6.08 3.92
N GLY A 1133 4.49 5.43 4.75
CA GLY A 1133 3.74 4.24 4.37
C GLY A 1133 4.35 2.91 4.77
N SER A 1134 5.63 2.90 5.19
CA SER A 1134 6.34 1.66 5.50
C SER A 1134 5.98 1.11 6.90
N PRO A 1135 6.13 -0.21 7.11
CA PRO A 1135 6.00 -0.79 8.44
C PRO A 1135 6.96 -0.17 9.44
N GLY A 1136 6.45 0.12 10.64
CA GLY A 1136 7.26 0.47 11.78
C GLY A 1136 8.07 -0.72 12.29
N THR A 1137 8.90 -0.50 13.31
CA THR A 1137 9.55 -1.61 14.03
C THR A 1137 9.53 -1.37 15.53
N MET A 1138 9.17 -2.38 16.31
CA MET A 1138 9.27 -2.30 17.78
C MET A 1138 10.69 -2.67 18.21
N ALA A 1139 11.30 -1.87 19.09
CA ALA A 1139 12.63 -2.15 19.60
C ALA A 1139 12.55 -2.93 20.92
N GLN A 1140 11.84 -2.39 21.93
CA GLN A 1140 11.79 -2.98 23.27
C GLN A 1140 10.49 -2.61 24.02
N MET A 1141 10.03 -3.53 24.89
CA MET A 1141 9.11 -3.21 25.99
C MET A 1141 9.90 -3.06 27.30
N PHE A 1142 9.62 -2.01 28.07
CA PHE A 1142 10.23 -1.77 29.38
C PHE A 1142 9.17 -1.46 30.45
N VAL A 1143 9.48 -1.76 31.71
CA VAL A 1143 8.52 -1.75 32.81
C VAL A 1143 9.12 -1.16 34.08
N SER A 1144 8.29 -0.61 34.97
CA SER A 1144 8.78 0.01 36.22
C SER A 1144 9.14 -1.00 37.32
N ASN A 1145 8.66 -2.25 37.23
CA ASN A 1145 9.00 -3.34 38.15
C ASN A 1145 9.63 -4.53 37.39
N PRO A 1146 10.84 -4.40 36.79
CA PRO A 1146 11.44 -5.43 35.95
C PRO A 1146 11.65 -6.77 36.67
N GLN A 1147 11.86 -6.75 37.99
CA GLN A 1147 11.93 -7.94 38.85
C GLN A 1147 10.67 -8.83 38.77
N ASN A 1148 9.52 -8.30 38.38
CA ASN A 1148 8.26 -9.04 38.29
C ASN A 1148 8.03 -9.71 36.92
N LEU A 1149 8.84 -9.42 35.90
CA LEU A 1149 8.69 -9.97 34.54
C LEU A 1149 8.76 -11.51 34.48
N LEU A 1150 9.63 -12.13 35.30
CA LEU A 1150 9.85 -13.58 35.33
C LEU A 1150 9.07 -14.28 36.47
N HIS A 1151 8.18 -13.57 37.16
CA HIS A 1151 7.31 -14.13 38.19
C HIS A 1151 6.00 -14.64 37.57
N GLY A 1152 6.03 -15.86 37.02
CA GLY A 1152 4.78 -16.58 36.70
C GLY A 1152 3.89 -16.74 37.94
N ASN A 1153 2.60 -17.07 37.75
CA ASN A 1153 1.54 -17.04 38.79
C ASN A 1153 1.68 -18.13 39.89
N THR A 1154 2.91 -18.60 40.08
CA THR A 1154 3.45 -19.49 41.12
C THR A 1154 3.46 -18.90 42.53
N GLY A 1155 2.62 -17.89 42.78
CA GLY A 1155 2.09 -17.61 44.11
C GLY A 1155 1.38 -18.86 44.63
N LYS A 1156 2.15 -19.80 45.21
CA LYS A 1156 1.68 -21.02 45.87
C LYS A 1156 0.97 -20.65 47.16
N HIS A 1157 -0.17 -20.00 47.01
CA HIS A 1157 -1.19 -19.91 48.03
C HIS A 1157 -1.58 -21.34 48.40
N LEU A 1158 -1.04 -21.81 49.53
CA LEU A 1158 -1.51 -23.02 50.19
C LEU A 1158 -3.04 -22.93 50.22
N ALA A 1159 -3.71 -23.89 49.59
CA ALA A 1159 -5.17 -23.89 49.49
C ALA A 1159 -5.78 -23.58 50.85
N LEU A 1160 -6.79 -22.69 50.92
CA LEU A 1160 -7.23 -22.05 52.16
C LEU A 1160 -7.42 -23.03 53.35
N GLY A 1161 -7.92 -24.23 53.08
CA GLY A 1161 -8.07 -25.30 54.08
C GLY A 1161 -6.76 -25.79 54.71
N LEU A 1162 -5.64 -25.79 53.99
CA LEU A 1162 -4.30 -26.16 54.46
C LEU A 1162 -3.71 -25.08 55.38
N VAL A 1163 -3.92 -23.79 55.07
CA VAL A 1163 -3.54 -22.67 55.95
C VAL A 1163 -4.32 -22.74 57.27
N VAL A 1164 -5.63 -23.00 57.20
CA VAL A 1164 -6.48 -23.22 58.38
C VAL A 1164 -6.01 -24.43 59.19
N LEU A 1165 -5.57 -25.53 58.55
CA LEU A 1165 -5.05 -26.72 59.22
C LEU A 1165 -3.74 -26.45 59.96
N ILE A 1166 -2.81 -25.73 59.35
CA ILE A 1166 -1.53 -25.33 59.97
C ILE A 1166 -1.78 -24.38 61.14
N GLY A 1167 -2.67 -23.39 60.98
CA GLY A 1167 -3.08 -22.49 62.07
C GLY A 1167 -3.71 -23.24 63.25
N LEU A 1168 -4.58 -24.21 62.98
CA LEU A 1168 -5.18 -25.07 64.01
C LEU A 1168 -4.12 -25.92 64.74
N ALA A 1169 -3.16 -26.50 64.00
CA ALA A 1169 -2.10 -27.31 64.58
C ALA A 1169 -1.16 -26.49 65.48
N ILE A 1170 -0.78 -25.28 65.06
CA ILE A 1170 0.01 -24.35 65.87
C ILE A 1170 -0.75 -23.92 67.12
N ALA A 1171 -2.05 -23.57 67.00
CA ALA A 1171 -2.88 -23.21 68.14
C ALA A 1171 -3.00 -24.35 69.17
N LEU A 1172 -3.22 -25.59 68.72
CA LEU A 1172 -3.26 -26.77 69.60
C LEU A 1172 -1.90 -27.04 70.27
N ALA A 1173 -0.79 -26.89 69.56
CA ALA A 1173 0.55 -27.03 70.12
C ALA A 1173 0.85 -25.97 71.20
N LEU A 1174 0.49 -24.70 70.95
CA LEU A 1174 0.65 -23.61 71.92
C LEU A 1174 -0.22 -23.83 73.17
N ILE A 1175 -1.47 -24.28 73.02
CA ILE A 1175 -2.34 -24.63 74.15
C ILE A 1175 -1.72 -25.79 74.95
N PHE A 1176 -1.20 -26.83 74.29
CA PHE A 1176 -0.56 -27.95 74.97
C PHE A 1176 0.69 -27.52 75.74
N ILE A 1177 1.54 -26.66 75.16
CA ILE A 1177 2.71 -26.07 75.83
C ILE A 1177 2.28 -25.26 77.06
N LEU A 1178 1.26 -24.41 76.95
CA LEU A 1178 0.73 -23.63 78.08
C LEU A 1178 0.19 -24.54 79.21
N VAL A 1179 -0.49 -25.64 78.86
CA VAL A 1179 -0.95 -26.63 79.85
C VAL A 1179 0.23 -27.35 80.51
N VAL A 1180 1.26 -27.76 79.76
CA VAL A 1180 2.47 -28.39 80.32
C VAL A 1180 3.24 -27.43 81.22
N VAL A 1181 3.40 -26.17 80.83
CA VAL A 1181 4.00 -25.10 81.66
C VAL A 1181 3.17 -24.86 82.92
N GLY A 1182 1.83 -24.84 82.81
CA GLY A 1182 0.92 -24.74 83.95
C GLY A 1182 1.07 -25.91 84.94
N ILE A 1183 1.14 -27.14 84.44
CA ILE A 1183 1.37 -28.35 85.27
C ILE A 1183 2.76 -28.32 85.91
N LEU A 1184 3.80 -27.88 85.18
CA LEU A 1184 5.16 -27.74 85.74
C LEU A 1184 5.22 -26.67 86.83
N LEU A 1185 4.57 -25.52 86.63
CA LEU A 1185 4.43 -24.46 87.63
C LEU A 1185 3.64 -24.94 88.86
N GLU A 1186 2.53 -25.64 88.67
CA GLU A 1186 1.75 -26.22 89.76
C GLU A 1186 2.56 -27.25 90.55
N ARG A 1187 3.29 -28.14 89.85
CA ARG A 1187 4.14 -29.16 90.46
C ARG A 1187 5.35 -28.56 91.18
N TYR A 1188 5.85 -27.41 90.72
CA TYR A 1188 6.89 -26.63 91.41
C TYR A 1188 6.32 -25.92 92.66
N ARG A 1189 5.11 -25.35 92.59
CA ARG A 1189 4.39 -24.77 93.74
C ARG A 1189 4.12 -25.81 94.82
N ARG A 1190 3.54 -26.96 94.45
CA ARG A 1190 3.27 -28.11 95.35
C ARG A 1190 4.54 -28.76 95.93
N LYS A 1191 5.73 -28.41 95.45
CA LYS A 1191 7.02 -28.83 96.04
C LYS A 1191 7.55 -27.83 97.09
N ARG A 1192 7.05 -26.59 97.11
CA ARG A 1192 7.34 -25.57 98.14
C ARG A 1192 6.29 -25.50 99.24
N GLU A 1193 5.03 -25.76 98.91
CA GLU A 1193 3.90 -25.71 99.84
C GLU A 1193 3.47 -27.12 100.23
N GLY A 1194 3.66 -27.48 101.51
CA GLY A 1194 3.45 -28.83 102.03
C GLY A 1194 1.99 -29.31 101.96
N TYR A 1195 1.82 -30.63 101.85
CA TYR A 1195 0.56 -31.31 101.62
C TYR A 1195 -0.51 -31.05 102.71
N VAL A 1196 -1.71 -30.63 102.32
CA VAL A 1196 -2.90 -30.55 103.19
C VAL A 1196 -4.01 -31.41 102.58
N PRO A 1197 -4.63 -32.34 103.33
CA PRO A 1197 -5.59 -33.29 102.77
C PRO A 1197 -6.99 -32.67 102.56
N MET A 1198 -7.67 -33.18 101.54
CA MET A 1198 -8.98 -32.73 101.05
C MET A 1198 -10.13 -33.21 101.95
N VAL A 1199 -11.02 -32.32 102.36
CA VAL A 1199 -12.30 -32.68 102.98
C VAL A 1199 -13.29 -33.08 101.88
N ARG A 1200 -13.82 -34.30 101.96
CA ARG A 1200 -14.99 -34.74 101.19
C ARG A 1200 -16.24 -34.48 102.02
N ASP A 1201 -17.28 -33.92 101.40
CA ASP A 1201 -18.65 -34.17 101.85
C ASP A 1201 -19.53 -34.61 100.67
N ARG A 1202 -20.60 -35.33 101.00
CA ARG A 1202 -21.53 -36.01 100.09
C ARG A 1202 -22.88 -35.30 100.11
N GLY A 1203 -23.59 -35.29 98.98
CA GLY A 1203 -25.03 -35.01 99.01
C GLY A 1203 -25.64 -34.81 97.63
N ALA A 1204 -26.49 -35.75 97.21
CA ALA A 1204 -27.40 -35.53 96.09
C ALA A 1204 -28.62 -34.70 96.55
N GLY A 1205 -29.20 -33.89 95.66
CA GLY A 1205 -30.36 -33.05 95.98
C GLY A 1205 -30.93 -32.37 94.74
N ASN A 1206 -31.70 -33.13 93.96
CA ASN A 1206 -32.39 -32.63 92.76
C ASN A 1206 -33.72 -31.93 93.14
N LEU A 1207 -34.22 -31.04 92.28
CA LEU A 1207 -35.60 -30.48 92.27
C LEU A 1207 -35.98 -29.64 93.54
N SER A 1208 -36.77 -28.57 93.54
CA SER A 1208 -37.48 -27.76 92.55
C SER A 1208 -38.45 -26.88 93.36
N ARG A 1209 -38.61 -25.59 93.02
CA ARG A 1209 -39.72 -24.65 93.35
C ARG A 1209 -39.22 -23.29 92.84
N ILE A 1210 -39.94 -22.53 92.00
CA ILE A 1210 -41.39 -22.31 91.97
C ILE A 1210 -41.94 -22.48 90.52
N PRO A 1211 -42.98 -23.30 90.34
CA PRO A 1211 -43.99 -23.21 89.28
C PRO A 1211 -45.33 -22.74 89.91
N PRO A 1212 -46.49 -22.97 89.29
CA PRO A 1212 -46.92 -22.58 87.95
C PRO A 1212 -48.17 -21.69 88.06
N SER A 1213 -48.06 -20.38 87.82
CA SER A 1213 -49.23 -19.54 87.53
C SER A 1213 -48.83 -18.30 86.72
N GLU A 1214 -49.50 -17.98 85.61
CA GLU A 1214 -50.30 -18.90 84.79
C GLU A 1214 -50.36 -18.41 83.33
N LEU A 1215 -50.21 -19.40 82.44
CA LEU A 1215 -50.91 -19.61 81.19
C LEU A 1215 -51.62 -18.44 80.47
N LEU A 1216 -51.32 -18.36 79.17
CA LEU A 1216 -52.14 -17.86 78.06
C LEU A 1216 -52.23 -16.34 77.81
N GLY A 1217 -51.38 -15.90 76.86
CA GLY A 1217 -51.59 -14.71 76.01
C GLY A 1217 -50.31 -13.89 75.84
N GLY A 1218 -49.64 -13.81 74.68
CA GLY A 1218 -49.74 -14.52 73.39
C GLY A 1218 -48.39 -14.31 72.66
N LEU A 1219 -47.84 -15.23 71.86
CA LEU A 1219 -48.23 -15.52 70.46
C LEU A 1219 -48.19 -14.24 69.60
N GLU A 1220 -47.35 -14.09 68.56
CA GLU A 1220 -46.68 -15.07 67.66
C GLU A 1220 -45.29 -14.53 67.14
N GLU A 1221 -44.28 -15.29 66.64
CA GLU A 1221 -44.13 -16.76 66.47
C GLU A 1221 -42.66 -17.30 66.41
N LYS A 1222 -41.93 -17.21 65.27
CA LYS A 1222 -40.79 -18.11 64.89
C LYS A 1222 -39.73 -17.42 64.00
N LYS A 1223 -38.41 -17.58 64.23
CA LYS A 1223 -37.45 -18.68 63.88
C LYS A 1223 -37.31 -18.97 62.36
N GLY A 1224 -36.14 -19.18 61.75
CA GLY A 1224 -34.74 -19.02 62.21
C GLY A 1224 -33.77 -20.16 61.79
N SER A 1225 -32.57 -19.79 61.30
CA SER A 1225 -31.32 -20.61 61.26
C SER A 1225 -31.25 -21.80 60.27
N PRO A 1226 -30.04 -22.32 59.88
CA PRO A 1226 -28.73 -22.19 60.55
C PRO A 1226 -27.50 -21.82 59.67
N PRO A 1227 -26.34 -21.47 60.29
CA PRO A 1227 -25.05 -21.35 59.61
C PRO A 1227 -24.13 -22.58 59.82
N ARG A 1228 -23.71 -23.16 58.68
CA ARG A 1228 -22.62 -24.13 58.39
C ARG A 1228 -23.01 -24.75 57.03
N LEU A 1229 -22.16 -24.86 56.02
CA LEU A 1229 -20.75 -24.47 55.91
C LEU A 1229 -20.56 -23.05 55.39
#